data_AF-A0A6A5GJ48-F1
#
_entry.id   AF-A0A6A5GJ48-F1
#
_cell.length_a   1.000
_cell.length_b   1.000
_cell.length_c   1.000
_cell.angle_alpha   90.00
_cell.angle_beta   90.00
_cell.angle_gamma   90.00
#
_symmetry.space_group_name_H-M   'P 1'
#
loop_
_entity.id
_entity.type
_entity.pdbx_description
1 polymer ?
#
loop_
_entity_poly.entity_id
_entity_poly.type
_entity_poly.pdbx_seq_one_letter_code
_entity_poly.pdbx_strand_id
1 'polypeptide(L)'
;MQFRNSTKLKKQIEKFHVEFLTSCKIRIKFYPSLTQELVFVLKKLEESEHLNNYKNVKNDLYINGDWKPNRRTIGHAEWYPFTKPYVSEYLLTVHHLNSSASSATLTWVSYLSDLFSVPATSLAINYNCFGTEDIDRIMECHCSLTSFEIDSDISQEVDQKLAISILERQNATKELKISLKPTNETFQFDLNSFHNIPEYLEIGYSFWVKWEQVFDLRSNANYLLRSNFSNFHFKDLVEKWKGGWTPKWNRIMIEANEILDIDSWITDPVINLSAREIDSRHLMIINPVIHAYKFQDKCNYPFGEIIKNGYNITRCDKSIATVTVENQKIGWFIIQSNEPNAGHFVYSHKRTYYYESRRNQFNLGEMIENKEEQPKRNDTEGDSDETPLNLRMQDKIEKSGFVKLPGCNEFKYDWNDYTFIKELGTGASGSVFLYELKKQKVAIKMIHRAPGLPQHSEMFLTELKILESLKSPFIIQIFGYLLSEKEMKLILEPMKMSVESLIKPNELLPKQVVRMIIYKAICGIEFLLTQNLLHSDIKPSNMLLDENGEVKLSDFGISIDFTKKKYSGGTLIYTHPDVIGSFLTPDVKFDLWSIGISAMELWQGTHPFESVKTQIQLVNCIQSWEPSIRRKDDGYEEILDFVLICLDRNDDKLSINKVKEHSYFRQFDVNDKEPYIWIKNKFE
;
A
#
# COMPACT_ATOMS: atom_id res chain seq x y z
N MET A 1 10.68 39.73 5.74
CA MET A 1 11.07 40.90 6.58
C MET A 1 10.89 40.65 8.07
N GLN A 2 9.72 40.23 8.57
CA GLN A 2 9.52 39.91 10.00
C GLN A 2 10.53 38.88 10.56
N PHE A 3 10.96 37.91 9.74
CA PHE A 3 11.99 36.92 10.10
C PHE A 3 13.37 37.53 10.40
N ARG A 4 13.79 38.58 9.66
CA ARG A 4 15.12 39.20 9.82
C ARG A 4 15.31 39.82 11.20
N ASN A 5 14.22 40.26 11.82
CA ASN A 5 14.21 41.03 13.07
C ASN A 5 13.92 40.18 14.32
N SER A 6 13.62 38.89 14.17
CA SER A 6 13.27 38.01 15.30
C SER A 6 14.35 36.97 15.57
N THR A 7 15.10 37.14 16.66
CA THR A 7 16.09 36.18 17.17
C THR A 7 15.47 34.85 17.59
N LYS A 8 14.18 34.83 17.97
CA LYS A 8 13.45 33.60 18.35
C LYS A 8 13.16 32.71 17.12
N LEU A 9 12.79 33.31 15.99
CA LEU A 9 12.55 32.59 14.74
C LEU A 9 13.86 32.06 14.11
N LYS A 10 14.97 32.79 14.25
CA LYS A 10 16.30 32.34 13.79
C LYS A 10 16.81 31.10 14.56
N LYS A 11 16.53 31.00 15.87
CA LYS A 11 16.92 29.85 16.70
C LYS A 11 16.07 28.59 16.51
N GLN A 12 14.92 28.69 15.83
CA GLN A 12 14.03 27.55 15.60
C GLN A 12 14.42 26.70 14.39
N ILE A 13 15.36 27.14 13.54
CA ILE A 13 15.77 26.40 12.35
C ILE A 13 17.14 25.79 12.62
N GLU A 14 17.18 24.51 13.00
CA GLU A 14 18.44 23.81 13.33
C GLU A 14 19.15 23.23 12.10
N LYS A 15 18.39 22.89 11.05
CA LYS A 15 18.89 22.42 9.74
C LYS A 15 18.03 23.04 8.65
N PHE A 16 18.65 23.60 7.63
CA PHE A 16 17.97 24.24 6.49
C PHE A 16 18.47 23.57 5.22
N HIS A 17 17.56 22.92 4.52
CA HIS A 17 17.90 22.18 3.31
C HIS A 17 17.29 22.88 2.11
N VAL A 18 18.14 23.36 1.21
CA VAL A 18 17.74 23.91 -0.09
C VAL A 18 17.94 22.80 -1.10
N GLU A 19 16.86 22.35 -1.72
CA GLU A 19 16.86 21.42 -2.85
C GLU A 19 16.57 22.19 -4.12
N PHE A 20 17.40 22.00 -5.14
CA PHE A 20 17.17 22.55 -6.47
C PHE A 20 16.44 21.50 -7.29
N LEU A 21 15.12 21.43 -7.19
CA LEU A 21 14.36 20.44 -7.93
C LEU A 21 14.27 20.77 -9.42
N THR A 22 13.89 19.76 -10.19
CA THR A 22 13.56 19.88 -11.61
C THR A 22 12.66 21.10 -11.88
N SER A 23 12.85 21.79 -13.03
CA SER A 23 12.06 22.95 -13.49
C SER A 23 12.23 24.29 -12.75
N CYS A 24 13.46 24.65 -12.33
CA CYS A 24 13.75 25.89 -11.58
C CYS A 24 12.95 26.01 -10.27
N LYS A 25 12.63 24.86 -9.67
CA LYS A 25 11.93 24.79 -8.40
C LYS A 25 12.96 24.71 -7.29
N ILE A 26 12.98 25.67 -6.39
CA ILE A 26 13.82 25.65 -5.21
C ILE A 26 12.93 25.25 -4.04
N ARG A 27 13.17 24.08 -3.47
CA ARG A 27 12.46 23.60 -2.29
C ARG A 27 13.29 23.91 -1.06
N ILE A 28 12.62 24.44 -0.05
CA ILE A 28 13.19 24.76 1.26
C ILE A 28 12.44 23.96 2.30
N LYS A 29 13.18 23.12 3.02
CA LYS A 29 12.64 22.36 4.15
C LYS A 29 12.96 23.09 5.46
N PHE A 30 11.94 23.33 6.28
CA PHE A 30 12.06 23.97 7.60
C PHE A 30 12.05 22.90 8.70
N TYR A 31 13.01 22.95 9.63
CA TYR A 31 13.06 22.05 10.78
C TYR A 31 12.98 22.80 12.11
N PRO A 32 11.74 23.03 12.61
CA PRO A 32 11.40 22.92 14.05
C PRO A 32 10.20 22.00 14.34
N SER A 33 9.41 21.63 13.33
CA SER A 33 8.34 20.63 13.40
C SER A 33 8.18 20.03 12.01
N LEU A 34 8.20 18.71 11.88
CA LEU A 34 8.24 17.93 10.63
C LEU A 34 6.92 17.99 9.83
N THR A 35 6.33 19.18 9.69
CA THR A 35 4.94 19.35 9.23
C THR A 35 4.76 20.40 8.14
N GLN A 36 5.82 21.11 7.73
CA GLN A 36 5.74 22.21 6.76
C GLN A 36 6.93 22.24 5.79
N GLU A 37 6.66 22.54 4.53
CA GLU A 37 7.64 22.71 3.46
C GLU A 37 7.33 23.99 2.66
N LEU A 38 8.35 24.72 2.21
CA LEU A 38 8.19 25.87 1.32
C LEU A 38 8.84 25.57 -0.02
N VAL A 39 8.10 25.75 -1.11
CA VAL A 39 8.60 25.53 -2.48
C VAL A 39 8.51 26.83 -3.26
N PHE A 40 9.61 27.21 -3.88
CA PHE A 40 9.76 28.39 -4.72
C PHE A 40 9.86 27.93 -6.17
N VAL A 41 9.09 28.54 -7.07
CA VAL A 41 9.15 28.25 -8.51
C VAL A 41 9.67 29.49 -9.20
N LEU A 42 10.85 29.40 -9.82
CA LEU A 42 11.40 30.50 -10.59
C LEU A 42 10.84 30.48 -12.00
N LYS A 43 10.37 31.63 -12.48
CA LYS A 43 9.81 31.82 -13.82
C LYS A 43 10.36 33.10 -14.45
N LYS A 44 10.57 33.08 -15.77
CA LYS A 44 10.83 34.32 -16.51
C LYS A 44 9.55 35.14 -16.57
N LEU A 45 9.65 36.46 -16.37
CA LEU A 45 8.54 37.38 -16.57
C LEU A 45 8.41 37.64 -18.08
N GLU A 46 7.22 37.45 -18.63
CA GLU A 46 6.96 37.74 -20.05
C GLU A 46 6.91 39.25 -20.29
N GLU A 47 7.35 39.72 -21.46
CA GLU A 47 7.39 41.16 -21.80
C GLU A 47 6.00 41.84 -21.76
N SER A 48 4.93 41.04 -21.83
CA SER A 48 3.54 41.49 -21.74
C SER A 48 3.01 41.71 -20.32
N GLU A 49 3.78 41.35 -19.28
CA GLU A 49 3.33 41.46 -17.89
C GLU A 49 3.68 42.83 -17.26
N HIS A 50 2.70 43.50 -16.64
CA HIS A 50 2.90 44.78 -15.99
C HIS A 50 3.62 44.66 -14.63
N LEU A 51 4.84 45.18 -14.56
CA LEU A 51 5.70 45.23 -13.36
C LEU A 51 5.06 45.89 -12.14
N ASN A 52 4.05 46.76 -12.31
CA ASN A 52 3.36 47.45 -11.21
C ASN A 52 2.66 46.49 -10.22
N ASN A 53 2.34 45.27 -10.67
CA ASN A 53 1.71 44.24 -9.84
C ASN A 53 2.73 43.39 -9.07
N TYR A 54 4.02 43.65 -9.25
CA TYR A 54 5.11 42.85 -8.70
C TYR A 54 5.99 43.67 -7.76
N LYS A 55 6.45 43.04 -6.68
CA LYS A 55 7.40 43.60 -5.71
C LYS A 55 8.79 43.02 -5.96
N ASN A 56 9.78 43.89 -6.16
CA ASN A 56 11.17 43.48 -6.25
C ASN A 56 11.68 42.99 -4.88
N VAL A 57 12.36 41.84 -4.87
CA VAL A 57 12.86 41.18 -3.66
C VAL A 57 14.39 41.29 -3.54
N LYS A 58 15.13 40.97 -4.63
CA LYS A 58 16.60 41.11 -4.75
C LYS A 58 17.00 40.96 -6.22
N ASN A 59 17.87 41.84 -6.74
CA ASN A 59 18.54 41.76 -8.05
C ASN A 59 17.68 41.12 -9.17
N ASP A 60 16.71 41.86 -9.71
CA ASP A 60 15.78 41.42 -10.76
C ASP A 60 14.87 40.23 -10.44
N LEU A 61 14.76 39.83 -9.16
CA LEU A 61 13.76 38.86 -8.70
C LEU A 61 12.54 39.55 -8.12
N TYR A 62 11.36 39.12 -8.55
CA TYR A 62 10.07 39.72 -8.27
C TYR A 62 9.09 38.71 -7.71
N ILE A 63 8.18 39.15 -6.84
CA ILE A 63 7.04 38.35 -6.36
C ILE A 63 5.75 39.13 -6.59
N ASN A 64 4.63 38.45 -6.73
CA ASN A 64 3.34 39.13 -6.88
C ASN A 64 3.03 39.99 -5.63
N GLY A 65 2.64 41.24 -5.84
CA GLY A 65 2.36 42.23 -4.78
C GLY A 65 1.26 41.81 -3.81
N ASP A 66 0.30 41.01 -4.31
CA ASP A 66 -0.87 40.46 -3.59
C ASP A 66 -0.71 38.97 -3.27
N TRP A 67 0.54 38.47 -3.23
CA TRP A 67 0.79 37.05 -3.03
C TRP A 67 0.09 36.49 -1.80
N LYS A 68 -0.71 35.43 -2.03
CA LYS A 68 -1.24 34.53 -1.01
C LYS A 68 -0.55 33.18 -1.16
N PRO A 69 -0.05 32.58 -0.06
CA PRO A 69 0.61 31.28 -0.12
C PRO A 69 -0.36 30.21 -0.63
N ASN A 70 0.01 29.54 -1.72
CA ASN A 70 -0.73 28.39 -2.21
C ASN A 70 -0.34 27.20 -1.34
N ARG A 71 -1.22 26.84 -0.39
CA ARG A 71 -1.00 25.76 0.57
C ARG A 71 -1.57 24.47 0.02
N ARG A 72 -0.74 23.43 0.00
CA ARG A 72 -1.12 22.07 -0.39
C ARG A 72 -0.64 21.08 0.65
N THR A 73 -1.40 20.01 0.85
CA THR A 73 -0.96 18.89 1.69
C THR A 73 -0.30 17.89 0.77
N ILE A 74 1.00 17.65 0.94
CA ILE A 74 1.77 16.68 0.13
C ILE A 74 2.26 15.54 1.01
N GLY A 75 2.38 14.34 0.43
CA GLY A 75 2.99 13.20 1.12
C GLY A 75 4.50 13.37 1.25
N HIS A 76 5.06 13.05 2.42
CA HIS A 76 6.51 13.09 2.64
C HIS A 76 7.16 11.82 2.06
N ALA A 77 8.14 11.97 1.16
CA ALA A 77 8.69 10.87 0.36
C ALA A 77 9.72 9.98 1.09
N GLU A 78 10.22 10.38 2.27
CA GLU A 78 11.08 9.55 3.11
C GLU A 78 10.27 9.00 4.29
N TRP A 79 10.05 7.69 4.26
CA TRP A 79 9.29 6.95 5.27
C TRP A 79 10.20 6.60 6.44
N TYR A 80 10.06 7.33 7.55
CA TYR A 80 10.53 6.91 8.88
C TYR A 80 9.29 6.69 9.77
N PRO A 81 9.29 5.68 10.66
CA PRO A 81 8.11 5.29 11.44
C PRO A 81 7.64 6.31 12.50
N PHE A 82 8.16 7.54 12.51
CA PHE A 82 7.90 8.56 13.54
C PHE A 82 7.51 9.95 13.01
N THR A 83 7.26 10.12 11.71
CA THR A 83 6.89 11.43 11.14
C THR A 83 5.51 11.43 10.49
N LYS A 84 4.76 12.53 10.64
CA LYS A 84 3.44 12.68 10.01
C LYS A 84 3.56 12.39 8.49
N PRO A 85 2.64 11.60 7.91
CA PRO A 85 2.74 11.17 6.50
C PRO A 85 2.60 12.34 5.52
N TYR A 86 2.12 13.50 6.00
CA TYR A 86 1.86 14.68 5.19
C TYR A 86 2.50 15.94 5.78
N VAL A 87 3.03 16.78 4.89
CA VAL A 87 3.52 18.14 5.20
C VAL A 87 2.66 19.17 4.47
N SER A 88 2.46 20.34 5.09
CA SER A 88 1.89 21.49 4.41
C SER A 88 2.96 22.14 3.54
N GLU A 89 2.88 21.92 2.22
CA GLU A 89 3.67 22.59 1.20
C GLU A 89 3.09 23.98 0.94
N TYR A 90 3.94 24.99 0.96
CA TYR A 90 3.61 26.37 0.64
C TYR A 90 4.35 26.80 -0.62
N LEU A 91 3.63 27.03 -1.71
CA LEU A 91 4.22 27.38 -3.00
C LEU A 91 4.27 28.90 -3.21
N LEU A 92 5.44 29.43 -3.58
CA LEU A 92 5.67 30.81 -4.03
C LEU A 92 6.27 30.82 -5.44
N THR A 93 5.74 31.64 -6.34
CA THR A 93 6.37 31.89 -7.64
C THR A 93 7.24 33.15 -7.54
N VAL A 94 8.48 33.03 -8.00
CA VAL A 94 9.48 34.09 -8.06
C VAL A 94 9.75 34.37 -9.53
N HIS A 95 9.56 35.60 -9.97
CA HIS A 95 9.74 35.99 -11.36
C HIS A 95 11.10 36.66 -11.58
N HIS A 96 11.72 36.49 -12.74
CA HIS A 96 12.95 37.19 -13.12
C HIS A 96 12.81 37.87 -14.48
N LEU A 97 13.37 39.08 -14.64
CA LEU A 97 13.22 39.88 -15.87
C LEU A 97 14.18 39.45 -16.98
N ASN A 98 15.49 39.41 -16.72
CA ASN A 98 16.50 39.30 -17.79
C ASN A 98 17.72 38.42 -17.48
N SER A 99 17.80 37.82 -16.29
CA SER A 99 18.87 36.88 -15.95
C SER A 99 18.60 35.49 -16.53
N SER A 100 19.65 34.72 -16.88
CA SER A 100 19.52 33.30 -17.16
C SER A 100 18.86 32.57 -15.97
N ALA A 101 18.20 31.44 -16.23
CA ALA A 101 17.57 30.66 -15.17
C ALA A 101 18.57 30.26 -14.07
N SER A 102 19.83 29.98 -14.46
CA SER A 102 20.94 29.72 -13.53
C SER A 102 21.29 30.93 -12.66
N SER A 103 21.40 32.13 -13.24
CA SER A 103 21.72 33.35 -12.51
C SER A 103 20.59 33.76 -11.56
N ALA A 104 19.33 33.63 -11.99
CA ALA A 104 18.17 33.85 -11.13
C ALA A 104 18.17 32.88 -9.94
N THR A 105 18.46 31.61 -10.23
CA THR A 105 18.55 30.53 -9.26
C THR A 105 19.65 30.78 -8.23
N LEU A 106 20.87 31.12 -8.65
CA LEU A 106 22.00 31.46 -7.77
C LEU A 106 21.70 32.70 -6.91
N THR A 107 21.09 33.73 -7.51
CA THR A 107 20.70 34.96 -6.82
C THR A 107 19.66 34.68 -5.73
N TRP A 108 18.67 33.84 -6.02
CA TRP A 108 17.65 33.44 -5.04
C TRP A 108 18.25 32.61 -3.91
N VAL A 109 19.17 31.69 -4.21
CA VAL A 109 19.83 30.86 -3.18
C VAL A 109 20.70 31.72 -2.27
N SER A 110 21.45 32.67 -2.84
CA SER A 110 22.18 33.67 -2.05
C SER A 110 21.23 34.48 -1.18
N TYR A 111 20.11 34.96 -1.72
CA TYR A 111 19.08 35.66 -0.93
C TYR A 111 18.59 34.83 0.26
N LEU A 112 18.27 33.56 0.04
CA LEU A 112 17.74 32.67 1.07
C LEU A 112 18.83 32.32 2.10
N SER A 113 20.05 32.01 1.66
CA SER A 113 21.18 31.73 2.55
C SER A 113 21.45 32.93 3.47
N ASP A 114 21.42 34.16 2.94
CA ASP A 114 21.52 35.40 3.73
C ASP A 114 20.34 35.54 4.71
N LEU A 115 19.12 35.27 4.22
CA LEU A 115 17.88 35.44 4.98
C LEU A 115 17.82 34.50 6.19
N PHE A 116 18.28 33.26 6.02
CA PHE A 116 18.23 32.21 7.04
C PHE A 116 19.55 32.03 7.80
N SER A 117 20.64 32.63 7.33
CA SER A 117 21.98 32.46 7.90
C SER A 117 22.47 31.00 7.90
N VAL A 118 22.11 30.24 6.87
CA VAL A 118 22.54 28.84 6.66
C VAL A 118 22.93 28.64 5.19
N PRO A 119 24.09 28.01 4.90
CA PRO A 119 24.47 27.71 3.52
C PRO A 119 23.59 26.61 2.91
N ALA A 120 23.42 26.63 1.59
CA ALA A 120 22.81 25.52 0.87
C ALA A 120 23.72 24.28 0.96
N THR A 121 23.21 23.18 1.51
CA THR A 121 23.99 21.94 1.65
C THR A 121 23.60 20.87 0.63
N SER A 122 22.65 21.14 -0.27
CA SER A 122 22.23 20.21 -1.31
C SER A 122 21.93 20.89 -2.63
N LEU A 123 22.12 20.12 -3.71
CA LEU A 123 21.92 20.57 -5.06
C LEU A 123 21.33 19.43 -5.88
N ALA A 124 20.27 19.73 -6.61
CA ALA A 124 19.73 18.83 -7.62
C ALA A 124 19.71 19.57 -8.97
N ILE A 125 20.05 18.88 -10.06
CA ILE A 125 20.13 19.48 -11.39
C ILE A 125 19.32 18.64 -12.36
N ASN A 126 18.42 19.29 -13.10
CA ASN A 126 17.76 18.67 -14.25
C ASN A 126 18.43 19.16 -15.54
N TYR A 127 19.06 18.23 -16.27
CA TYR A 127 19.81 18.53 -17.48
C TYR A 127 18.97 19.30 -18.51
N ASN A 128 17.69 18.97 -18.66
CA ASN A 128 16.81 19.58 -19.66
C ASN A 128 16.42 21.03 -19.35
N CYS A 129 16.68 21.50 -18.13
CA CYS A 129 16.30 22.84 -17.67
C CYS A 129 17.42 23.88 -17.82
N PHE A 130 18.67 23.45 -17.99
CA PHE A 130 19.85 24.32 -17.98
C PHE A 130 20.78 23.99 -19.15
N GLY A 131 21.33 25.00 -19.81
CA GLY A 131 22.38 24.77 -20.81
C GLY A 131 23.70 24.34 -20.18
N THR A 132 24.66 23.89 -20.98
CA THR A 132 26.01 23.51 -20.52
C THR A 132 26.69 24.62 -19.71
N GLU A 133 26.69 25.85 -20.22
CA GLU A 133 27.29 27.01 -19.54
C GLU A 133 26.59 27.35 -18.21
N ASP A 134 25.29 27.10 -18.13
CA ASP A 134 24.49 27.31 -16.92
C ASP A 134 24.86 26.29 -15.84
N ILE A 135 25.02 25.02 -16.23
CA ILE A 135 25.42 23.94 -15.34
C ILE A 135 26.85 24.18 -14.84
N ASP A 136 27.76 24.60 -15.71
CA ASP A 136 29.13 24.93 -15.31
C ASP A 136 29.18 26.01 -14.24
N ARG A 137 28.45 27.11 -14.44
CA ARG A 137 28.32 28.18 -13.44
C ARG A 137 27.73 27.70 -12.11
N ILE A 138 26.71 26.85 -12.16
CA ILE A 138 26.09 26.29 -10.95
C ILE A 138 27.09 25.42 -10.19
N MET A 139 27.82 24.56 -10.90
CA MET A 139 28.82 23.67 -10.31
C MET A 139 29.97 24.45 -9.66
N GLU A 140 30.45 25.55 -10.27
CA GLU A 140 31.48 26.43 -9.70
C GLU A 140 31.04 27.13 -8.40
N CYS A 141 29.75 27.47 -8.28
CA CYS A 141 29.22 28.20 -7.12
C CYS A 141 28.93 27.31 -5.90
N HIS A 142 28.78 25.99 -6.10
CA HIS A 142 28.25 25.07 -5.09
C HIS A 142 29.16 23.88 -4.79
N CYS A 143 30.48 24.09 -4.78
CA CYS A 143 31.50 23.07 -4.54
C CYS A 143 31.60 22.59 -3.08
N SER A 144 30.55 22.54 -2.26
CA SER A 144 30.62 22.00 -0.89
C SER A 144 29.24 21.51 -0.45
N LEU A 145 28.89 20.30 -0.89
CA LEU A 145 27.55 19.74 -0.70
C LEU A 145 27.55 18.50 0.20
N THR A 146 26.48 18.36 0.96
CA THR A 146 26.12 17.13 1.66
C THR A 146 25.40 16.16 0.72
N SER A 147 24.47 16.64 -0.10
CA SER A 147 23.82 15.81 -1.14
C SER A 147 23.86 16.44 -2.53
N PHE A 148 24.08 15.63 -3.56
CA PHE A 148 24.03 16.04 -4.95
C PHE A 148 23.16 15.06 -5.76
N GLU A 149 22.27 15.60 -6.58
CA GLU A 149 21.45 14.82 -7.51
C GLU A 149 21.52 15.43 -8.91
N ILE A 150 21.61 14.58 -9.91
CA ILE A 150 21.48 14.99 -11.30
C ILE A 150 20.62 14.02 -12.08
N ASP A 151 19.68 14.54 -12.86
CA ASP A 151 18.72 13.76 -13.65
C ASP A 151 18.50 14.38 -15.04
N SER A 152 18.11 13.54 -16.00
CA SER A 152 17.80 13.91 -17.38
C SER A 152 16.53 13.19 -17.84
N ASP A 153 15.71 13.84 -18.67
CA ASP A 153 14.56 13.18 -19.29
C ASP A 153 14.99 11.96 -20.12
N ILE A 154 14.19 10.89 -20.04
CA ILE A 154 14.45 9.57 -20.63
C ILE A 154 14.62 9.65 -22.16
N SER A 155 14.05 10.71 -22.76
CA SER A 155 14.00 10.98 -24.19
C SER A 155 15.23 11.72 -24.75
N GLN A 156 16.08 12.31 -23.90
CA GLN A 156 17.19 13.14 -24.34
C GLN A 156 18.55 12.58 -23.90
N GLU A 157 19.48 12.60 -24.83
CA GLU A 157 20.85 12.15 -24.60
C GLU A 157 21.72 13.29 -24.05
N VAL A 158 22.65 12.93 -23.17
CA VAL A 158 23.50 13.89 -22.42
C VAL A 158 24.90 13.96 -23.03
N ASP A 159 25.48 15.17 -23.07
CA ASP A 159 26.88 15.39 -23.45
C ASP A 159 27.83 14.67 -22.47
N GLN A 160 28.68 13.79 -23.01
CA GLN A 160 29.61 12.98 -22.22
C GLN A 160 30.68 13.80 -21.50
N LYS A 161 31.22 14.84 -22.14
CA LYS A 161 32.26 15.69 -21.54
C LYS A 161 31.71 16.45 -20.35
N LEU A 162 30.49 16.96 -20.49
CA LEU A 162 29.80 17.64 -19.42
C LEU A 162 29.42 16.66 -18.30
N ALA A 163 28.90 15.48 -18.62
CA ALA A 163 28.59 14.45 -17.62
C ALA A 163 29.83 14.07 -16.80
N ILE A 164 30.96 13.77 -17.45
CA ILE A 164 32.24 13.49 -16.78
C ILE A 164 32.63 14.69 -15.90
N SER A 165 32.60 15.90 -16.46
CA SER A 165 32.96 17.12 -15.72
C SER A 165 32.10 17.35 -14.48
N ILE A 166 30.81 17.03 -14.51
CA ILE A 166 29.92 17.13 -13.35
C ILE A 166 30.31 16.08 -12.30
N LEU A 167 30.56 14.84 -12.72
CA LEU A 167 30.93 13.73 -11.83
C LEU A 167 32.29 13.95 -11.15
N GLU A 168 33.25 14.59 -11.83
CA GLU A 168 34.55 14.96 -11.27
C GLU A 168 34.48 16.15 -10.30
N ARG A 169 33.59 17.12 -10.56
CA ARG A 169 33.48 18.36 -9.77
C ARG A 169 32.56 18.24 -8.56
N GLN A 170 31.55 17.37 -8.59
CA GLN A 170 30.67 17.17 -7.45
C GLN A 170 31.49 16.67 -6.25
N ASN A 171 31.13 17.12 -5.04
CA ASN A 171 31.84 16.74 -3.83
C ASN A 171 30.90 16.33 -2.69
N ALA A 172 29.81 15.66 -3.04
CA ALA A 172 28.83 15.18 -2.08
C ALA A 172 29.46 14.23 -1.05
N THR A 173 29.12 14.44 0.22
CA THR A 173 29.65 13.65 1.35
C THR A 173 28.63 12.67 1.94
N LYS A 174 27.34 12.94 1.78
CA LYS A 174 26.25 12.10 2.28
C LYS A 174 25.58 11.34 1.15
N GLU A 175 25.03 12.01 0.15
CA GLU A 175 24.22 11.36 -0.89
C GLU A 175 24.58 11.84 -2.29
N LEU A 176 24.77 10.91 -3.21
CA LEU A 176 25.02 11.18 -4.63
C LEU A 176 24.04 10.37 -5.49
N LYS A 177 23.18 11.04 -6.24
CA LYS A 177 22.23 10.43 -7.18
C LYS A 177 22.52 10.86 -8.61
N ILE A 178 22.73 9.90 -9.51
CA ILE A 178 23.11 10.14 -10.90
C ILE A 178 22.14 9.39 -11.82
N SER A 179 21.23 10.11 -12.45
CA SER A 179 20.25 9.58 -13.42
C SER A 179 20.45 10.18 -14.81
N LEU A 180 21.70 10.28 -15.23
CA LEU A 180 22.06 10.70 -16.59
C LEU A 180 22.05 9.49 -17.53
N LYS A 181 21.34 9.60 -18.66
CA LYS A 181 21.41 8.61 -19.74
C LYS A 181 22.42 9.07 -20.81
N PRO A 182 23.66 8.54 -20.82
CA PRO A 182 24.65 8.94 -21.81
C PRO A 182 24.25 8.49 -23.23
N THR A 183 24.70 9.27 -24.21
CA THR A 183 24.47 9.17 -25.67
C THR A 183 24.79 7.81 -26.27
N ASN A 184 25.91 7.16 -25.89
CA ASN A 184 26.39 5.92 -26.54
C ASN A 184 26.98 4.93 -25.51
N GLU A 185 27.12 3.65 -25.90
CA GLU A 185 27.79 2.58 -25.12
C GLU A 185 29.28 2.84 -24.80
N THR A 186 29.87 3.92 -25.34
CA THR A 186 31.28 4.28 -25.13
C THR A 186 31.54 5.14 -23.89
N PHE A 187 30.49 5.63 -23.21
CA PHE A 187 30.68 6.41 -21.99
C PHE A 187 31.37 5.57 -20.92
N GLN A 188 32.45 6.09 -20.34
CA GLN A 188 33.16 5.45 -19.25
C GLN A 188 33.53 6.50 -18.22
N PHE A 189 33.34 6.14 -16.96
CA PHE A 189 33.73 6.94 -15.82
C PHE A 189 34.32 6.01 -14.76
N ASP A 190 35.43 6.43 -14.15
CA ASP A 190 36.04 5.73 -13.02
C ASP A 190 35.42 6.26 -11.73
N LEU A 191 34.64 5.41 -11.04
CA LEU A 191 33.97 5.75 -9.79
C LEU A 191 34.97 6.09 -8.66
N ASN A 192 36.24 5.72 -8.79
CA ASN A 192 37.28 6.13 -7.85
C ASN A 192 37.71 7.60 -8.00
N SER A 193 37.42 8.22 -9.15
CA SER A 193 37.72 9.62 -9.44
C SER A 193 36.79 10.61 -8.74
N PHE A 194 35.75 10.13 -8.03
CA PHE A 194 34.94 11.00 -7.20
C PHE A 194 35.81 11.71 -6.14
N HIS A 195 35.63 13.03 -6.04
CA HIS A 195 36.39 13.88 -5.11
C HIS A 195 36.16 13.49 -3.65
N ASN A 196 34.91 13.22 -3.29
CA ASN A 196 34.49 12.72 -1.98
C ASN A 196 33.79 11.37 -2.14
N ILE A 197 33.74 10.61 -1.03
CA ILE A 197 33.02 9.35 -0.96
C ILE A 197 31.67 9.62 -0.29
N PRO A 198 30.55 9.63 -1.02
CA PRO A 198 29.24 9.78 -0.41
C PRO A 198 28.90 8.53 0.39
N GLU A 199 28.16 8.67 1.48
CA GLU A 199 27.62 7.53 2.24
C GLU A 199 26.65 6.69 1.37
N TYR A 200 25.85 7.35 0.54
CA TYR A 200 24.85 6.75 -0.36
C TYR A 200 25.12 7.12 -1.83
N LEU A 201 25.24 6.13 -2.71
CA LEU A 201 25.42 6.30 -4.15
C LEU A 201 24.30 5.58 -4.93
N GLU A 202 23.52 6.33 -5.72
CA GLU A 202 22.51 5.78 -6.64
C GLU A 202 22.85 6.16 -8.08
N ILE A 203 22.97 5.18 -8.96
CA ILE A 203 23.18 5.37 -10.40
C ILE A 203 21.95 4.83 -11.12
N GLY A 204 21.09 5.72 -11.62
CA GLY A 204 19.83 5.40 -12.28
C GLY A 204 19.98 4.67 -13.62
N TYR A 205 21.11 4.87 -14.30
CA TYR A 205 21.48 4.21 -15.55
C TYR A 205 22.93 3.73 -15.45
N SER A 206 23.14 2.50 -14.97
CA SER A 206 24.47 2.00 -14.62
C SER A 206 25.07 1.03 -15.65
N PHE A 207 24.53 0.99 -16.88
CA PHE A 207 25.01 0.10 -17.95
C PHE A 207 26.49 0.34 -18.35
N TRP A 208 27.02 1.52 -18.06
CA TRP A 208 28.42 1.89 -18.29
C TRP A 208 29.36 1.54 -17.12
N VAL A 209 28.82 1.10 -15.97
CA VAL A 209 29.64 0.68 -14.83
C VAL A 209 30.25 -0.67 -15.15
N LYS A 210 31.58 -0.74 -15.14
CA LYS A 210 32.31 -1.99 -15.35
C LYS A 210 32.23 -2.86 -14.11
N TRP A 211 32.25 -4.18 -14.30
CA TRP A 211 32.13 -5.13 -13.20
C TRP A 211 33.25 -4.99 -12.17
N GLU A 212 34.48 -4.76 -12.63
CA GLU A 212 35.65 -4.63 -11.75
C GLU A 212 35.50 -3.47 -10.77
N GLN A 213 34.81 -2.39 -11.16
CA GLN A 213 34.59 -1.23 -10.31
C GLN A 213 33.66 -1.51 -9.12
N VAL A 214 32.81 -2.55 -9.21
CA VAL A 214 31.88 -2.93 -8.12
C VAL A 214 32.64 -3.33 -6.86
N PHE A 215 33.84 -3.90 -7.01
CA PHE A 215 34.68 -4.32 -5.88
C PHE A 215 35.34 -3.15 -5.15
N ASP A 216 35.58 -2.05 -5.87
CA ASP A 216 36.27 -0.87 -5.37
C ASP A 216 35.34 0.24 -4.92
N LEU A 217 34.02 0.07 -5.06
CA LEU A 217 33.03 1.00 -4.53
C LEU A 217 33.32 1.32 -3.05
N ARG A 218 33.30 2.61 -2.71
CA ARG A 218 33.66 3.09 -1.36
C ARG A 218 32.47 3.61 -0.57
N SER A 219 31.34 3.87 -1.23
CA SER A 219 30.11 4.30 -0.56
C SER A 219 29.52 3.16 0.27
N ASN A 220 28.99 3.47 1.45
CA ASN A 220 28.41 2.48 2.35
C ASN A 220 27.21 1.74 1.72
N ALA A 221 26.39 2.48 0.96
CA ALA A 221 25.21 2.01 0.27
C ALA A 221 25.25 2.34 -1.22
N ASN A 222 25.15 1.32 -2.07
CA ASN A 222 25.25 1.47 -3.52
C ASN A 222 24.00 0.94 -4.21
N TYR A 223 23.47 1.67 -5.19
CA TYR A 223 22.28 1.29 -5.95
C TYR A 223 22.56 1.48 -7.44
N LEU A 224 22.64 0.38 -8.17
CA LEU A 224 22.93 0.35 -9.61
C LEU A 224 21.66 -0.07 -10.35
N LEU A 225 21.02 0.88 -11.03
CA LEU A 225 19.78 0.65 -11.76
C LEU A 225 20.03 0.55 -13.26
N ARG A 226 19.22 -0.26 -13.95
CA ARG A 226 19.34 -0.51 -15.40
C ARG A 226 20.78 -0.85 -15.81
N SER A 227 21.36 -1.84 -15.13
CA SER A 227 22.73 -2.30 -15.36
C SER A 227 22.83 -3.29 -16.53
N ASN A 228 24.06 -3.62 -16.92
CA ASN A 228 24.36 -4.73 -17.82
C ASN A 228 24.72 -6.04 -17.06
N PHE A 229 24.51 -6.07 -15.76
CA PHE A 229 24.85 -7.21 -14.92
C PHE A 229 23.77 -8.30 -14.96
N SER A 230 24.19 -9.51 -14.61
CA SER A 230 23.50 -10.78 -14.87
C SER A 230 23.80 -11.78 -13.75
N ASN A 231 23.18 -12.96 -13.77
CA ASN A 231 23.39 -14.03 -12.79
C ASN A 231 24.87 -14.39 -12.61
N PHE A 232 25.65 -14.37 -13.71
CA PHE A 232 27.09 -14.60 -13.67
C PHE A 232 27.80 -13.67 -12.67
N HIS A 233 27.44 -12.39 -12.69
CA HIS A 233 28.05 -11.37 -11.84
C HIS A 233 27.66 -11.56 -10.36
N PHE A 234 26.40 -11.87 -10.06
CA PHE A 234 25.99 -12.18 -8.69
C PHE A 234 26.65 -13.45 -8.15
N LYS A 235 26.82 -14.47 -9.00
CA LYS A 235 27.57 -15.68 -8.66
C LYS A 235 29.03 -15.38 -8.34
N ASP A 236 29.70 -14.54 -9.14
CA ASP A 236 31.08 -14.10 -8.89
C ASP A 236 31.21 -13.34 -7.55
N LEU A 237 30.25 -12.48 -7.20
CA LEU A 237 30.21 -11.82 -5.88
C LEU A 237 30.14 -12.84 -4.73
N VAL A 238 29.26 -13.84 -4.87
CA VAL A 238 29.10 -14.91 -3.88
C VAL A 238 30.37 -15.74 -3.75
N GLU A 239 30.99 -16.13 -4.86
CA GLU A 239 32.23 -16.93 -4.86
C GLU A 239 33.41 -16.16 -4.26
N LYS A 240 33.55 -14.87 -4.58
CA LYS A 240 34.57 -14.01 -3.96
C LYS A 240 34.37 -13.88 -2.46
N TRP A 241 33.14 -13.64 -2.00
CA TRP A 241 32.83 -13.58 -0.58
C TRP A 241 33.24 -14.87 0.15
N LYS A 242 32.87 -16.03 -0.41
CA LYS A 242 33.27 -17.34 0.12
C LYS A 242 34.80 -17.52 0.13
N GLY A 243 35.48 -16.98 -0.88
CA GLY A 243 36.94 -16.92 -0.96
C GLY A 243 37.62 -15.97 0.03
N GLY A 244 36.86 -15.32 0.92
CA GLY A 244 37.38 -14.44 1.98
C GLY A 244 37.47 -12.96 1.60
N TRP A 245 37.09 -12.59 0.37
CA TRP A 245 37.00 -11.18 -0.01
C TRP A 245 35.88 -10.49 0.79
N THR A 246 36.16 -9.27 1.26
CA THR A 246 35.21 -8.44 2.02
C THR A 246 35.12 -7.08 1.31
N PRO A 247 33.92 -6.64 0.89
CA PRO A 247 33.75 -5.33 0.27
C PRO A 247 34.02 -4.20 1.28
N LYS A 248 34.37 -3.01 0.75
CA LYS A 248 34.45 -1.77 1.56
C LYS A 248 33.07 -1.17 1.87
N TRP A 249 32.05 -1.62 1.15
CA TRP A 249 30.67 -1.21 1.29
C TRP A 249 29.85 -2.23 2.10
N ASN A 250 28.77 -1.78 2.75
CA ASN A 250 27.91 -2.68 3.52
C ASN A 250 26.75 -3.24 2.70
N ARG A 251 26.31 -2.53 1.65
CA ARG A 251 25.26 -3.06 0.77
C ARG A 251 25.36 -2.54 -0.66
N ILE A 252 24.93 -3.40 -1.58
CA ILE A 252 24.69 -3.05 -2.96
C ILE A 252 23.36 -3.64 -3.45
N MET A 253 22.63 -2.86 -4.23
CA MET A 253 21.47 -3.30 -5.01
C MET A 253 21.81 -3.14 -6.49
N ILE A 254 21.47 -4.16 -7.29
CA ILE A 254 21.69 -4.15 -8.74
C ILE A 254 20.40 -4.57 -9.46
N GLU A 255 19.88 -3.72 -10.33
CA GLU A 255 18.84 -4.07 -11.32
C GLU A 255 19.53 -4.68 -12.56
N ALA A 256 19.39 -5.98 -12.71
CA ALA A 256 19.98 -6.78 -13.78
C ALA A 256 19.26 -6.61 -15.12
N ASN A 257 19.96 -6.89 -16.22
CA ASN A 257 19.36 -6.89 -17.55
C ASN A 257 18.52 -8.16 -17.81
N GLU A 258 18.79 -9.25 -17.12
CA GLU A 258 18.09 -10.53 -17.22
C GLU A 258 17.28 -10.91 -15.98
N ILE A 259 16.55 -12.02 -16.07
CA ILE A 259 15.87 -12.62 -14.91
C ILE A 259 16.92 -13.31 -14.05
N LEU A 260 16.94 -12.97 -12.76
CA LEU A 260 17.83 -13.49 -11.75
C LEU A 260 17.28 -14.80 -11.17
N ASP A 261 18.13 -15.82 -11.20
CA ASP A 261 17.96 -17.10 -10.53
C ASP A 261 18.97 -17.17 -9.39
N ILE A 262 18.52 -16.79 -8.19
CA ILE A 262 19.34 -16.78 -6.98
C ILE A 262 19.88 -18.16 -6.61
N ASP A 263 19.17 -19.24 -6.96
CA ASP A 263 19.59 -20.60 -6.63
C ASP A 263 20.81 -20.99 -7.47
N SER A 264 20.95 -20.45 -8.69
CA SER A 264 22.14 -20.66 -9.54
C SER A 264 23.44 -20.06 -8.98
N TRP A 265 23.35 -19.12 -8.03
CA TRP A 265 24.51 -18.45 -7.42
C TRP A 265 25.14 -19.31 -6.32
N ILE A 266 24.40 -20.30 -5.80
CA ILE A 266 24.75 -21.07 -4.61
C ILE A 266 25.00 -22.53 -5.00
N THR A 267 26.26 -22.97 -4.92
CA THR A 267 26.66 -24.35 -5.23
C THR A 267 26.87 -25.23 -4.00
N ASP A 268 26.81 -24.65 -2.80
CA ASP A 268 27.06 -25.37 -1.54
C ASP A 268 25.83 -26.16 -1.09
N PRO A 269 26.00 -27.15 -0.19
CA PRO A 269 24.88 -27.71 0.57
C PRO A 269 24.11 -26.58 1.29
N VAL A 270 22.78 -26.65 1.23
CA VAL A 270 21.88 -25.61 1.73
C VAL A 270 21.08 -26.11 2.92
N ILE A 271 20.99 -25.30 3.98
CA ILE A 271 19.98 -25.44 5.03
C ILE A 271 18.82 -24.50 4.73
N ASN A 272 17.58 -25.01 4.75
CA ASN A 272 16.39 -24.16 4.68
C ASN A 272 16.03 -23.69 6.09
N LEU A 273 15.99 -22.38 6.28
CA LEU A 273 15.56 -21.74 7.52
C LEU A 273 14.04 -21.55 7.50
N SER A 274 13.38 -21.90 8.60
CA SER A 274 12.00 -21.50 8.87
C SER A 274 11.91 -20.03 9.25
N ALA A 275 10.71 -19.43 9.19
CA ALA A 275 10.49 -18.03 9.51
C ALA A 275 11.00 -17.63 10.92
N ARG A 276 10.98 -18.56 11.90
CA ARG A 276 11.46 -18.31 13.27
C ARG A 276 12.99 -18.35 13.38
N GLU A 277 13.67 -18.89 12.38
CA GLU A 277 15.13 -19.08 12.38
C GLU A 277 15.88 -18.01 11.59
N ILE A 278 15.18 -17.22 10.77
CA ILE A 278 15.76 -16.12 9.95
C ILE A 278 16.51 -15.10 10.84
N ASP A 279 15.95 -14.80 12.01
CA ASP A 279 16.57 -13.88 12.98
C ASP A 279 17.61 -14.56 13.89
N SER A 280 17.70 -15.90 13.86
CA SER A 280 18.56 -16.65 14.76
C SER A 280 20.00 -16.71 14.24
N ARG A 281 20.78 -15.68 14.59
CA ARG A 281 22.22 -15.59 14.25
C ARG A 281 23.03 -16.77 14.76
N HIS A 282 22.66 -17.31 15.92
CA HIS A 282 23.35 -18.45 16.50
C HIS A 282 23.28 -19.67 15.56
N LEU A 283 22.11 -19.96 14.98
CA LEU A 283 21.93 -21.10 14.08
C LEU A 283 22.79 -21.00 12.82
N MET A 284 22.97 -19.80 12.27
CA MET A 284 23.79 -19.57 11.07
C MET A 284 25.30 -19.77 11.31
N ILE A 285 25.73 -19.73 12.58
CA ILE A 285 27.14 -19.73 12.99
C ILE A 285 27.57 -21.10 13.57
N ILE A 286 26.63 -21.92 14.05
CA ILE A 286 26.93 -23.18 14.75
C ILE A 286 27.45 -24.30 13.82
N ASN A 287 27.06 -24.31 12.55
CA ASN A 287 27.41 -25.40 11.64
C ASN A 287 28.51 -24.98 10.63
N PRO A 288 29.80 -25.19 10.94
CA PRO A 288 30.91 -24.74 10.09
C PRO A 288 31.06 -25.54 8.79
N VAL A 289 30.27 -26.61 8.61
CA VAL A 289 30.29 -27.44 7.39
C VAL A 289 29.32 -26.90 6.34
N ILE A 290 28.28 -26.18 6.76
CA ILE A 290 27.25 -25.63 5.87
C ILE A 290 27.30 -24.10 5.91
N HIS A 291 27.55 -23.52 4.75
CA HIS A 291 27.78 -22.09 4.59
C HIS A 291 26.59 -21.34 3.98
N ALA A 292 25.59 -22.05 3.45
CA ALA A 292 24.44 -21.45 2.79
C ALA A 292 23.14 -21.78 3.53
N TYR A 293 22.43 -20.75 3.95
CA TYR A 293 21.17 -20.85 4.66
C TYR A 293 20.08 -20.13 3.87
N LYS A 294 19.24 -20.90 3.17
CA LYS A 294 18.13 -20.39 2.37
C LYS A 294 17.02 -19.92 3.29
N PHE A 295 16.45 -18.77 2.97
CA PHE A 295 15.27 -18.25 3.63
C PHE A 295 14.31 -17.64 2.63
N GLN A 296 13.07 -17.52 3.05
CA GLN A 296 12.08 -16.72 2.38
C GLN A 296 11.53 -15.72 3.40
N ASP A 297 11.72 -14.44 3.12
CA ASP A 297 11.20 -13.36 3.96
C ASP A 297 10.02 -12.68 3.28
N LYS A 298 8.99 -12.37 4.07
CA LYS A 298 7.75 -11.79 3.60
C LYS A 298 7.67 -10.36 4.13
N CYS A 299 8.08 -9.43 3.29
CA CYS A 299 8.10 -8.02 3.67
C CYS A 299 6.80 -7.33 3.22
N ASN A 300 6.04 -6.84 4.19
CA ASN A 300 4.84 -6.06 3.94
C ASN A 300 5.20 -4.57 3.78
N TYR A 301 4.91 -4.00 2.61
CA TYR A 301 5.12 -2.58 2.35
C TYR A 301 3.80 -1.89 1.95
N PRO A 302 3.71 -0.55 2.07
CA PRO A 302 2.50 0.19 1.72
C PRO A 302 2.02 0.01 0.28
N PHE A 303 2.90 -0.42 -0.62
CA PHE A 303 2.62 -0.58 -2.06
C PHE A 303 2.33 -2.03 -2.47
N GLY A 304 2.36 -2.97 -1.53
CA GLY A 304 2.18 -4.39 -1.78
C GLY A 304 3.06 -5.27 -0.91
N GLU A 305 2.79 -6.57 -0.97
CA GLU A 305 3.58 -7.59 -0.30
C GLU A 305 4.70 -8.06 -1.23
N ILE A 306 5.94 -8.06 -0.74
CA ILE A 306 7.09 -8.59 -1.47
C ILE A 306 7.59 -9.83 -0.77
N ILE A 307 7.61 -10.94 -1.50
CA ILE A 307 8.31 -12.17 -1.09
C ILE A 307 9.75 -12.07 -1.58
N LYS A 308 10.69 -12.12 -0.64
CA LYS A 308 12.12 -12.15 -0.92
C LYS A 308 12.65 -13.54 -0.70
N ASN A 309 13.14 -14.16 -1.77
CA ASN A 309 13.92 -15.37 -1.66
C ASN A 309 15.38 -14.96 -1.49
N GLY A 310 16.05 -15.54 -0.49
CA GLY A 310 17.39 -15.13 -0.11
C GLY A 310 18.24 -16.25 0.48
N TYR A 311 19.53 -15.96 0.59
CA TYR A 311 20.50 -16.81 1.27
C TYR A 311 21.33 -15.98 2.24
N ASN A 312 21.52 -16.51 3.44
CA ASN A 312 22.62 -16.09 4.31
C ASN A 312 23.81 -16.98 4.02
N ILE A 313 24.94 -16.36 3.66
CA ILE A 313 26.18 -17.01 3.25
C ILE A 313 27.23 -16.72 4.32
N THR A 314 27.54 -17.73 5.12
CA THR A 314 28.45 -17.62 6.26
C THR A 314 29.84 -18.13 5.92
N ARG A 315 30.86 -17.42 6.38
CA ARG A 315 32.27 -17.82 6.23
C ARG A 315 32.75 -18.56 7.47
N CYS A 316 33.92 -19.18 7.37
CA CYS A 316 34.60 -19.82 8.50
C CYS A 316 34.93 -18.85 9.66
N ASP A 317 35.13 -17.57 9.34
CA ASP A 317 35.34 -16.49 10.32
C ASP A 317 34.03 -15.95 10.95
N LYS A 318 32.90 -16.60 10.67
CA LYS A 318 31.55 -16.26 11.14
C LYS A 318 30.99 -14.95 10.56
N SER A 319 31.63 -14.37 9.56
CA SER A 319 31.05 -13.25 8.81
C SER A 319 29.89 -13.73 7.97
N ILE A 320 28.87 -12.88 7.81
CA ILE A 320 27.61 -13.23 7.14
C ILE A 320 27.33 -12.21 6.03
N ALA A 321 27.08 -12.71 4.81
CA ALA A 321 26.49 -11.92 3.74
C ALA A 321 25.08 -12.44 3.43
N THR A 322 24.12 -11.54 3.24
CA THR A 322 22.77 -11.85 2.80
C THR A 322 22.62 -11.45 1.34
N VAL A 323 22.18 -12.39 0.52
CA VAL A 323 21.76 -12.12 -0.86
C VAL A 323 20.27 -12.33 -1.01
N THR A 324 19.58 -11.46 -1.74
CA THR A 324 18.15 -11.63 -2.02
C THR A 324 17.83 -11.20 -3.44
N VAL A 325 16.83 -11.84 -4.06
CA VAL A 325 16.26 -11.38 -5.33
C VAL A 325 14.82 -10.91 -5.09
N GLU A 326 14.48 -9.77 -5.69
CA GLU A 326 13.14 -9.21 -5.71
C GLU A 326 12.72 -8.81 -7.12
N ASN A 327 11.43 -8.94 -7.41
CA ASN A 327 10.85 -8.62 -8.73
C ASN A 327 11.62 -9.25 -9.92
N GLN A 328 12.18 -10.44 -9.73
CA GLN A 328 12.94 -11.23 -10.72
C GLN A 328 14.19 -10.57 -11.32
N LYS A 329 14.44 -9.27 -11.14
CA LYS A 329 15.55 -8.55 -11.77
C LYS A 329 16.40 -7.74 -10.80
N ILE A 330 15.96 -7.56 -9.56
CA ILE A 330 16.69 -6.77 -8.57
C ILE A 330 17.36 -7.73 -7.61
N GLY A 331 18.70 -7.73 -7.60
CA GLY A 331 19.50 -8.50 -6.67
C GLY A 331 20.13 -7.60 -5.62
N TRP A 332 20.16 -8.08 -4.38
CA TRP A 332 20.83 -7.43 -3.26
C TRP A 332 22.00 -8.27 -2.76
N PHE A 333 23.05 -7.61 -2.30
CA PHE A 333 24.14 -8.19 -1.54
C PHE A 333 24.42 -7.31 -0.33
N ILE A 334 24.26 -7.85 0.87
CA ILE A 334 24.23 -7.10 2.14
C ILE A 334 25.17 -7.77 3.14
N ILE A 335 26.08 -7.00 3.74
CA ILE A 335 26.92 -7.47 4.85
C ILE A 335 26.12 -7.34 6.15
N GLN A 336 25.97 -8.45 6.86
CA GLN A 336 25.27 -8.50 8.15
C GLN A 336 26.28 -8.41 9.30
N SER A 337 25.83 -7.84 10.42
CA SER A 337 26.56 -7.98 11.69
C SER A 337 26.52 -9.44 12.16
N ASN A 338 27.66 -9.91 12.69
CA ASN A 338 27.81 -11.23 13.29
C ASN A 338 27.60 -11.22 14.82
N GLU A 339 27.19 -10.09 15.40
CA GLU A 339 26.85 -10.03 16.82
C GLU A 339 25.59 -10.85 17.12
N PRO A 340 25.56 -11.62 18.23
CA PRO A 340 24.43 -12.52 18.54
C PRO A 340 23.05 -11.84 18.62
N ASN A 341 23.02 -10.57 19.00
CA ASN A 341 21.79 -9.79 19.18
C ASN A 341 21.53 -8.81 18.03
N ALA A 342 22.34 -8.82 16.97
CA ALA A 342 22.11 -7.93 15.84
C ALA A 342 20.91 -8.39 15.00
N GLY A 343 20.03 -7.44 14.66
CA GLY A 343 18.86 -7.72 13.84
C GLY A 343 19.22 -8.20 12.43
N HIS A 344 18.30 -8.95 11.81
CA HIS A 344 18.37 -9.27 10.39
C HIS A 344 17.79 -8.16 9.54
N PHE A 345 18.62 -7.65 8.62
CA PHE A 345 18.24 -6.54 7.76
C PHE A 345 18.16 -7.02 6.31
N VAL A 346 16.96 -6.98 5.76
CA VAL A 346 16.72 -6.97 4.32
C VAL A 346 16.21 -5.59 3.91
N TYR A 347 16.57 -5.15 2.72
CA TYR A 347 16.22 -3.82 2.20
C TYR A 347 15.39 -3.97 0.94
N SER A 348 14.46 -3.04 0.68
CA SER A 348 13.77 -2.90 -0.61
C SER A 348 13.94 -1.49 -1.14
N HIS A 349 13.92 -1.33 -2.46
CA HIS A 349 14.01 -0.03 -3.10
C HIS A 349 12.68 0.39 -3.73
N LYS A 350 12.46 1.70 -3.92
CA LYS A 350 11.25 2.22 -4.60
C LYS A 350 11.01 1.58 -5.98
N ARG A 351 12.09 1.16 -6.66
CA ARG A 351 12.05 0.55 -8.00
C ARG A 351 11.31 -0.79 -8.02
N THR A 352 11.30 -1.50 -6.89
CA THR A 352 10.68 -2.82 -6.74
C THR A 352 9.18 -2.78 -7.05
N TYR A 353 8.50 -1.66 -6.79
CA TYR A 353 7.04 -1.50 -6.98
C TYR A 353 6.60 -0.99 -8.36
N TYR A 354 7.53 -0.44 -9.17
CA TYR A 354 7.19 0.15 -10.47
C TYR A 354 6.98 -0.88 -11.60
N TYR A 355 7.32 -2.15 -11.38
CA TYR A 355 7.17 -3.23 -12.38
C TYR A 355 5.82 -3.95 -12.25
N GLU A 356 5.32 -4.16 -11.02
CA GLU A 356 4.02 -4.80 -10.78
C GLU A 356 2.85 -3.95 -11.28
N SER A 357 2.99 -2.62 -11.20
CA SER A 357 2.00 -1.67 -11.69
C SER A 357 1.86 -1.63 -13.23
N ARG A 358 2.90 -2.01 -14.00
CA ARG A 358 2.81 -2.13 -15.48
C ARG A 358 2.24 -3.48 -15.94
N ARG A 359 2.41 -4.56 -15.17
CA ARG A 359 1.83 -5.88 -15.49
C ARG A 359 0.29 -5.86 -15.41
N ASN A 360 -0.26 -5.06 -14.50
CA ASN A 360 -1.70 -4.87 -14.37
C ASN A 360 -2.34 -3.97 -15.46
N GLN A 361 -1.56 -3.35 -16.35
CA GLN A 361 -2.08 -2.58 -17.49
C GLN A 361 -2.10 -3.35 -18.82
N PHE A 362 -1.37 -4.47 -18.95
CA PHE A 362 -1.24 -5.20 -20.22
C PHE A 362 -1.96 -6.57 -20.26
N ASN A 363 -2.48 -7.09 -19.14
CA ASN A 363 -3.14 -8.40 -19.10
C ASN A 363 -4.68 -8.31 -19.16
N LEU A 364 -5.21 -7.45 -20.03
CA LEU A 364 -6.64 -7.47 -20.43
C LEU A 364 -6.86 -8.11 -21.82
N GLY A 365 -5.85 -8.82 -22.34
CA GLY A 365 -5.96 -9.57 -23.59
C GLY A 365 -5.18 -10.87 -23.50
N GLU A 366 -5.86 -11.96 -23.84
CA GLU A 366 -5.36 -13.32 -24.07
C GLU A 366 -5.30 -14.27 -22.85
N MET A 367 -6.39 -15.02 -22.73
CA MET A 367 -6.42 -16.36 -22.15
C MET A 367 -5.98 -17.41 -23.19
N ILE A 368 -5.44 -18.52 -22.68
CA ILE A 368 -5.55 -19.94 -23.12
C ILE A 368 -4.20 -20.65 -23.40
N GLU A 369 -4.03 -21.75 -22.64
CA GLU A 369 -3.20 -22.96 -22.85
C GLU A 369 -1.66 -22.93 -22.68
N ASN A 370 -1.18 -23.44 -21.54
CA ASN A 370 -0.80 -24.86 -21.45
C ASN A 370 -0.55 -25.30 -20.00
N LYS A 371 -0.99 -26.53 -19.70
CA LYS A 371 -0.85 -27.25 -18.43
C LYS A 371 0.53 -27.88 -18.33
N GLU A 372 1.13 -27.87 -17.13
CA GLU A 372 1.71 -29.07 -16.51
C GLU A 372 2.08 -28.80 -15.03
N GLU A 373 2.19 -29.89 -14.27
CA GLU A 373 1.82 -30.02 -12.85
C GLU A 373 2.84 -29.43 -11.85
N GLN A 374 2.32 -28.74 -10.82
CA GLN A 374 3.05 -28.37 -9.60
C GLN A 374 2.88 -29.44 -8.51
N PRO A 375 3.92 -29.77 -7.71
CA PRO A 375 3.74 -30.49 -6.47
C PRO A 375 3.17 -29.57 -5.37
N LYS A 376 2.37 -30.17 -4.50
CA LYS A 376 1.43 -29.56 -3.55
C LYS A 376 2.11 -28.80 -2.39
N ARG A 377 1.47 -27.68 -2.04
CA ARG A 377 1.58 -26.76 -0.90
C ARG A 377 1.95 -27.37 0.45
N ASN A 378 2.48 -26.54 1.34
CA ASN A 378 1.82 -26.22 2.63
C ASN A 378 2.44 -24.95 3.25
N ASP A 379 1.61 -23.98 3.62
CA ASP A 379 1.82 -23.09 4.79
C ASP A 379 0.59 -22.21 5.04
N THR A 380 0.05 -22.30 6.27
CA THR A 380 -0.71 -21.26 6.98
C THR A 380 -0.55 -21.47 8.50
N GLU A 381 -0.07 -20.46 9.24
CA GLU A 381 -0.21 -20.28 10.70
C GLU A 381 -0.86 -18.88 10.93
N GLY A 382 -1.84 -18.65 11.81
CA GLY A 382 -2.50 -19.52 12.79
C GLY A 382 -3.75 -18.87 13.43
N ASP A 383 -4.66 -19.69 13.98
CA ASP A 383 -4.81 -19.95 15.42
C ASP A 383 -5.45 -21.34 15.60
N SER A 384 -5.01 -22.04 16.65
CA SER A 384 -5.72 -23.13 17.35
C SER A 384 -6.31 -24.27 16.51
N ASP A 385 -5.62 -24.70 15.46
CA ASP A 385 -5.68 -26.06 14.92
C ASP A 385 -4.35 -26.28 14.20
N GLU A 386 -3.42 -27.04 14.80
CA GLU A 386 -2.09 -27.38 14.24
C GLU A 386 -2.17 -28.23 12.95
N THR A 387 -3.33 -28.29 12.31
CA THR A 387 -3.62 -29.16 11.18
C THR A 387 -3.41 -28.38 9.89
N PRO A 388 -2.44 -28.77 9.03
CA PRO A 388 -2.23 -28.17 7.70
C PRO A 388 -3.53 -27.97 6.92
N LEU A 389 -3.64 -26.87 6.16
CA LEU A 389 -4.82 -26.54 5.35
C LEU A 389 -5.31 -27.71 4.50
N ASN A 390 -4.39 -28.47 3.89
CA ASN A 390 -4.74 -29.66 3.10
C ASN A 390 -5.48 -30.73 3.93
N LEU A 391 -5.08 -30.95 5.19
CA LEU A 391 -5.72 -31.90 6.10
C LEU A 391 -7.07 -31.38 6.61
N ARG A 392 -7.16 -30.08 6.95
CA ARG A 392 -8.45 -29.44 7.32
C ARG A 392 -9.47 -29.52 6.18
N MET A 393 -9.02 -29.27 4.94
CA MET A 393 -9.84 -29.42 3.74
C MET A 393 -10.26 -30.88 3.54
N GLN A 394 -9.36 -31.85 3.76
CA GLN A 394 -9.66 -33.26 3.60
C GLN A 394 -10.69 -33.76 4.62
N ASP A 395 -10.59 -33.39 5.89
CA ASP A 395 -11.61 -33.68 6.91
C ASP A 395 -12.98 -33.11 6.50
N LYS A 396 -13.01 -31.88 5.97
CA LYS A 396 -14.25 -31.27 5.48
C LYS A 396 -14.78 -31.96 4.23
N ILE A 397 -13.93 -32.47 3.33
CA ILE A 397 -14.37 -33.25 2.15
C ILE A 397 -15.10 -34.52 2.58
N GLU A 398 -14.63 -35.23 3.61
CA GLU A 398 -15.28 -36.45 4.09
C GLU A 398 -16.69 -36.21 4.65
N LYS A 399 -16.88 -35.04 5.27
CA LYS A 399 -18.15 -34.57 5.84
C LYS A 399 -19.01 -33.78 4.83
N SER A 400 -18.57 -33.68 3.57
CA SER A 400 -19.30 -32.97 2.52
C SER A 400 -20.61 -33.68 2.14
N GLY A 401 -21.62 -32.90 1.75
CA GLY A 401 -22.89 -33.38 1.23
C GLY A 401 -23.96 -33.66 2.27
N PHE A 402 -23.65 -33.58 3.56
CA PHE A 402 -24.67 -33.59 4.61
C PHE A 402 -25.37 -32.23 4.66
N VAL A 403 -26.70 -32.25 4.51
CA VAL A 403 -27.53 -31.05 4.50
C VAL A 403 -28.70 -31.23 5.45
N LYS A 404 -28.91 -30.22 6.29
CA LYS A 404 -30.01 -30.11 7.23
C LYS A 404 -30.95 -28.98 6.80
N LEU A 405 -31.97 -29.33 6.03
CA LEU A 405 -33.03 -28.40 5.64
C LEU A 405 -33.99 -28.11 6.81
N PRO A 406 -34.65 -26.94 6.84
CA PRO A 406 -35.68 -26.63 7.83
C PRO A 406 -36.77 -27.71 7.90
N GLY A 407 -37.06 -28.18 9.12
CA GLY A 407 -38.06 -29.22 9.37
C GLY A 407 -37.68 -30.62 8.91
N CYS A 408 -36.44 -30.85 8.46
CA CYS A 408 -35.94 -32.15 8.02
C CYS A 408 -34.77 -32.61 8.90
N ASN A 409 -34.57 -33.93 8.97
CA ASN A 409 -33.33 -34.48 9.50
C ASN A 409 -32.17 -34.20 8.53
N GLU A 410 -30.95 -34.22 9.05
CA GLU A 410 -29.75 -34.14 8.23
C GLU A 410 -29.63 -35.40 7.36
N PHE A 411 -29.39 -35.22 6.06
CA PHE A 411 -29.21 -36.30 5.09
C PHE A 411 -28.08 -35.98 4.13
N LYS A 412 -27.47 -37.02 3.56
CA LYS A 412 -26.46 -36.89 2.53
C LYS A 412 -27.12 -36.72 1.15
N TYR A 413 -26.69 -35.70 0.41
CA TYR A 413 -27.14 -35.37 -0.94
C TYR A 413 -25.96 -35.21 -1.89
N ASP A 414 -26.16 -35.66 -3.12
CA ASP A 414 -25.21 -35.47 -4.21
C ASP A 414 -25.60 -34.26 -5.05
N TRP A 415 -24.65 -33.73 -5.84
CA TRP A 415 -24.90 -32.55 -6.69
C TRP A 415 -26.10 -32.72 -7.65
N ASN A 416 -26.37 -33.95 -8.08
CA ASN A 416 -27.48 -34.25 -9.00
C ASN A 416 -28.87 -34.16 -8.32
N ASP A 417 -28.93 -34.11 -6.99
CA ASP A 417 -30.20 -33.92 -6.26
C ASP A 417 -30.69 -32.46 -6.32
N TYR A 418 -29.85 -31.53 -6.75
CA TYR A 418 -30.14 -30.11 -6.80
C TYR A 418 -30.62 -29.71 -8.20
N THR A 419 -31.82 -29.15 -8.26
CA THR A 419 -32.38 -28.62 -9.51
C THR A 419 -32.13 -27.13 -9.60
N PHE A 420 -31.37 -26.69 -10.61
CA PHE A 420 -31.11 -25.27 -10.84
C PHE A 420 -32.39 -24.50 -11.13
N ILE A 421 -32.54 -23.31 -10.54
CA ILE A 421 -33.68 -22.41 -10.80
C ILE A 421 -33.22 -21.14 -11.51
N LYS A 422 -32.33 -20.36 -10.87
CA LYS A 422 -31.80 -19.10 -11.43
C LYS A 422 -30.53 -18.65 -10.73
N GLU A 423 -29.78 -17.75 -11.35
CA GLU A 423 -28.73 -16.99 -10.68
C GLU A 423 -29.34 -15.92 -9.78
N LEU A 424 -28.74 -15.73 -8.59
CA LEU A 424 -29.11 -14.68 -7.64
C LEU A 424 -28.13 -13.50 -7.67
N GLY A 425 -26.85 -13.76 -7.95
CA GLY A 425 -25.85 -12.73 -8.16
C GLY A 425 -24.43 -13.28 -8.23
N THR A 426 -23.51 -12.46 -8.74
CA THR A 426 -22.08 -12.80 -8.85
C THR A 426 -21.24 -11.65 -8.31
N GLY A 427 -20.24 -11.97 -7.48
CA GLY A 427 -19.36 -10.99 -6.84
C GLY A 427 -17.94 -11.51 -6.62
N ALA A 428 -17.15 -10.76 -5.85
CA ALA A 428 -15.74 -11.06 -5.59
C ALA A 428 -15.51 -12.40 -4.86
N SER A 429 -16.45 -12.81 -3.99
CA SER A 429 -16.37 -14.06 -3.23
C SER A 429 -16.92 -15.28 -3.99
N GLY A 430 -17.55 -15.09 -5.15
CA GLY A 430 -18.11 -16.17 -5.96
C GLY A 430 -19.45 -15.85 -6.59
N SER A 431 -20.10 -16.89 -7.11
CA SER A 431 -21.42 -16.80 -7.75
C SER A 431 -22.47 -17.51 -6.88
N VAL A 432 -23.65 -16.90 -6.72
CA VAL A 432 -24.75 -17.42 -5.90
C VAL A 432 -25.93 -17.75 -6.79
N PHE A 433 -26.45 -18.95 -6.63
CA PHE A 433 -27.54 -19.48 -7.45
C PHE A 433 -28.66 -20.05 -6.57
N LEU A 434 -29.89 -19.89 -7.02
CA LEU A 434 -31.06 -20.51 -6.43
C LEU A 434 -31.24 -21.92 -7.01
N TYR A 435 -31.34 -22.89 -6.12
CA TYR A 435 -31.61 -24.29 -6.43
C TYR A 435 -32.83 -24.79 -5.66
N GLU A 436 -33.40 -25.89 -6.12
CA GLU A 436 -34.38 -26.68 -5.39
C GLU A 436 -33.76 -28.00 -4.96
N LEU A 437 -33.90 -28.33 -3.67
CA LEU A 437 -33.54 -29.62 -3.07
C LEU A 437 -34.75 -30.13 -2.28
N LYS A 438 -35.26 -31.33 -2.61
CA LYS A 438 -36.45 -31.93 -1.94
C LYS A 438 -37.66 -30.98 -1.87
N LYS A 439 -37.95 -30.26 -2.97
CA LYS A 439 -39.04 -29.26 -3.06
C LYS A 439 -38.88 -28.05 -2.14
N GLN A 440 -37.69 -27.85 -1.55
CA GLN A 440 -37.34 -26.65 -0.80
C GLN A 440 -36.30 -25.86 -1.57
N LYS A 441 -36.41 -24.53 -1.53
CA LYS A 441 -35.44 -23.63 -2.15
C LYS A 441 -34.21 -23.48 -1.28
N VAL A 442 -33.03 -23.46 -1.90
CA VAL A 442 -31.74 -23.22 -1.25
C VAL A 442 -30.90 -22.27 -2.10
N ALA A 443 -30.08 -21.44 -1.47
CA ALA A 443 -29.06 -20.66 -2.16
C ALA A 443 -27.73 -21.41 -2.12
N ILE A 444 -27.06 -21.55 -3.26
CA ILE A 444 -25.75 -22.19 -3.34
C ILE A 444 -24.72 -21.14 -3.76
N LYS A 445 -23.83 -20.77 -2.83
CA LYS A 445 -22.68 -19.90 -3.08
C LYS A 445 -21.52 -20.77 -3.56
N MET A 446 -21.16 -20.64 -4.83
CA MET A 446 -20.00 -21.30 -5.46
C MET A 446 -18.80 -20.36 -5.39
N ILE A 447 -17.76 -20.75 -4.66
CA ILE A 447 -16.56 -19.92 -4.52
C ILE A 447 -15.63 -20.17 -5.70
N HIS A 448 -15.22 -19.10 -6.37
CA HIS A 448 -14.28 -19.16 -7.48
C HIS A 448 -12.88 -19.53 -6.97
N ARG A 449 -12.38 -20.70 -7.36
CA ARG A 449 -11.04 -21.14 -6.99
C ARG A 449 -10.02 -20.70 -8.02
N ALA A 450 -9.15 -19.76 -7.65
CA ALA A 450 -7.93 -19.53 -8.40
C ALA A 450 -6.91 -20.64 -8.09
N PRO A 451 -6.37 -21.35 -9.10
CA PRO A 451 -5.30 -22.31 -8.89
C PRO A 451 -4.11 -21.65 -8.18
N GLY A 452 -3.48 -22.36 -7.23
CA GLY A 452 -2.29 -21.86 -6.53
C GLY A 452 -2.57 -20.95 -5.32
N LEU A 453 -3.70 -20.25 -5.21
CA LEU A 453 -3.99 -19.34 -4.07
C LEU A 453 -4.68 -20.05 -2.88
N PRO A 454 -4.04 -20.19 -1.70
CA PRO A 454 -4.66 -20.83 -0.53
C PRO A 454 -5.71 -19.94 0.16
N GLN A 455 -5.67 -18.63 -0.06
CA GLN A 455 -6.54 -17.66 0.59
C GLN A 455 -8.03 -17.95 0.39
N HIS A 456 -8.47 -18.34 -0.81
CA HIS A 456 -9.89 -18.68 -1.04
C HIS A 456 -10.35 -19.90 -0.23
N SER A 457 -9.45 -20.87 -0.01
CA SER A 457 -9.73 -22.04 0.83
C SER A 457 -9.79 -21.67 2.30
N GLU A 458 -8.91 -20.79 2.78
CA GLU A 458 -8.97 -20.28 4.16
C GLU A 458 -10.23 -19.44 4.40
N MET A 459 -10.61 -18.58 3.44
CA MET A 459 -11.85 -17.80 3.51
C MET A 459 -13.08 -18.71 3.54
N PHE A 460 -13.11 -19.74 2.69
CA PHE A 460 -14.18 -20.75 2.70
C PHE A 460 -14.27 -21.47 4.05
N LEU A 461 -13.13 -21.95 4.58
CA LEU A 461 -13.11 -22.65 5.86
C LEU A 461 -13.49 -21.74 7.03
N THR A 462 -13.10 -20.46 6.98
CA THR A 462 -13.48 -19.45 7.98
C THR A 462 -14.99 -19.20 7.94
N GLU A 463 -15.54 -18.94 6.75
CA GLU A 463 -16.98 -18.73 6.55
C GLU A 463 -17.77 -19.97 7.00
N LEU A 464 -17.36 -21.17 6.59
CA LEU A 464 -17.99 -22.43 6.98
C LEU A 464 -17.97 -22.61 8.51
N LYS A 465 -16.81 -22.46 9.15
CA LYS A 465 -16.65 -22.64 10.61
C LYS A 465 -17.56 -21.68 11.39
N ILE A 466 -17.60 -20.42 10.98
CA ILE A 466 -18.42 -19.40 11.62
C ILE A 466 -19.90 -19.76 11.42
N LEU A 467 -20.35 -19.96 10.17
CA LEU A 467 -21.76 -20.22 9.89
C LEU A 467 -22.28 -21.51 10.56
N GLU A 468 -21.48 -22.56 10.65
CA GLU A 468 -21.85 -23.78 11.40
C GLU A 468 -22.10 -23.52 12.89
N SER A 469 -21.41 -22.53 13.47
CA SER A 469 -21.51 -22.18 14.90
C SER A 469 -22.64 -21.19 15.22
N LEU A 470 -23.13 -20.44 14.22
CA LEU A 470 -24.05 -19.34 14.44
C LEU A 470 -25.51 -19.75 14.19
N LYS A 471 -26.40 -19.33 15.11
CA LYS A 471 -27.85 -19.44 14.97
C LYS A 471 -28.52 -18.16 15.45
N SER A 472 -28.98 -17.35 14.51
CA SER A 472 -29.62 -16.07 14.81
C SER A 472 -30.55 -15.68 13.67
N PRO A 473 -31.69 -15.00 13.95
CA PRO A 473 -32.55 -14.46 12.90
C PRO A 473 -31.88 -13.33 12.09
N PHE A 474 -30.72 -12.82 12.52
CA PHE A 474 -29.99 -11.72 11.87
C PHE A 474 -28.74 -12.18 11.10
N ILE A 475 -28.48 -13.49 11.03
CA ILE A 475 -27.32 -14.08 10.36
C ILE A 475 -27.83 -15.12 9.36
N ILE A 476 -27.21 -15.18 8.17
CA ILE A 476 -27.56 -16.17 7.16
C ILE A 476 -27.33 -17.58 7.70
N GLN A 477 -28.33 -18.45 7.55
CA GLN A 477 -28.25 -19.83 8.00
C GLN A 477 -27.60 -20.70 6.94
N ILE A 478 -26.58 -21.47 7.34
CA ILE A 478 -26.05 -22.58 6.55
C ILE A 478 -26.88 -23.83 6.77
N PHE A 479 -27.21 -24.53 5.68
CA PHE A 479 -27.84 -25.85 5.70
C PHE A 479 -26.83 -26.98 5.49
N GLY A 480 -25.73 -26.71 4.80
CA GLY A 480 -24.66 -27.67 4.56
C GLY A 480 -23.66 -27.11 3.56
N TYR A 481 -22.79 -27.98 3.04
CA TYR A 481 -21.81 -27.60 2.02
C TYR A 481 -21.48 -28.78 1.11
N LEU A 482 -21.03 -28.47 -0.11
CA LEU A 482 -20.45 -29.42 -1.04
C LEU A 482 -19.01 -29.01 -1.31
N LEU A 483 -18.08 -29.86 -0.92
CA LEU A 483 -16.65 -29.64 -1.04
C LEU A 483 -16.00 -30.79 -1.81
N SER A 484 -15.24 -30.44 -2.84
CA SER A 484 -14.40 -31.36 -3.59
C SER A 484 -13.02 -30.74 -3.85
N GLU A 485 -12.12 -31.49 -4.48
CA GLU A 485 -10.83 -30.94 -4.91
C GLU A 485 -10.95 -29.77 -5.90
N LYS A 486 -12.10 -29.60 -6.57
CA LYS A 486 -12.28 -28.57 -7.61
C LYS A 486 -13.31 -27.51 -7.23
N GLU A 487 -14.27 -27.85 -6.39
CA GLU A 487 -15.43 -27.01 -6.10
C GLU A 487 -15.62 -26.78 -4.59
N MET A 488 -15.93 -25.54 -4.22
CA MET A 488 -16.27 -25.14 -2.85
C MET A 488 -17.64 -24.47 -2.89
N LYS A 489 -18.65 -25.12 -2.32
CA LYS A 489 -20.04 -24.67 -2.39
C LYS A 489 -20.65 -24.64 -0.99
N LEU A 490 -21.18 -23.49 -0.57
CA LEU A 490 -22.00 -23.39 0.65
C LEU A 490 -23.47 -23.45 0.28
N ILE A 491 -24.25 -24.25 1.02
CA ILE A 491 -25.70 -24.37 0.86
C ILE A 491 -26.33 -23.58 1.98
N LEU A 492 -27.00 -22.49 1.63
CA LEU A 492 -27.50 -21.47 2.52
C LEU A 492 -29.03 -21.37 2.39
N GLU A 493 -29.66 -20.74 3.39
CA GLU A 493 -31.04 -20.32 3.25
C GLU A 493 -31.22 -19.34 2.07
N PRO A 494 -32.32 -19.45 1.31
CA PRO A 494 -32.53 -18.60 0.15
C PRO A 494 -32.99 -17.20 0.58
N MET A 495 -32.18 -16.18 0.23
CA MET A 495 -32.58 -14.77 0.31
C MET A 495 -32.96 -14.25 -1.08
N LYS A 496 -33.74 -13.17 -1.16
CA LYS A 496 -34.19 -12.63 -2.45
C LYS A 496 -33.11 -11.84 -3.16
N MET A 497 -32.39 -10.99 -2.43
CA MET A 497 -31.35 -10.12 -2.95
C MET A 497 -30.45 -9.58 -1.84
N SER A 498 -29.35 -8.94 -2.24
CA SER A 498 -28.61 -8.03 -1.36
C SER A 498 -29.35 -6.70 -1.20
N VAL A 499 -29.13 -6.02 -0.08
CA VAL A 499 -29.63 -4.67 0.16
C VAL A 499 -29.04 -3.67 -0.85
N GLU A 500 -27.80 -3.90 -1.31
CA GLU A 500 -27.18 -3.13 -2.41
C GLU A 500 -28.06 -3.11 -3.66
N SER A 501 -28.77 -4.20 -3.97
CA SER A 501 -29.66 -4.29 -5.14
C SER A 501 -30.88 -3.37 -5.06
N LEU A 502 -31.19 -2.83 -3.87
CA LEU A 502 -32.22 -1.81 -3.69
C LEU A 502 -31.73 -0.41 -4.06
N ILE A 503 -30.41 -0.18 -4.10
CA ILE A 503 -29.81 1.09 -4.48
C ILE A 503 -29.86 1.19 -6.02
N LYS A 504 -30.72 2.07 -6.54
CA LYS A 504 -30.85 2.29 -7.99
C LYS A 504 -30.63 3.76 -8.34
N PRO A 505 -30.04 4.05 -9.50
CA PRO A 505 -29.92 5.41 -9.99
C PRO A 505 -31.29 6.09 -10.06
N ASN A 506 -31.42 7.24 -9.38
CA ASN A 506 -32.65 8.06 -9.31
C ASN A 506 -33.83 7.45 -8.54
N GLU A 507 -33.63 6.37 -7.78
CA GLU A 507 -34.67 5.81 -6.90
C GLU A 507 -34.18 5.76 -5.46
N LEU A 508 -34.75 6.63 -4.62
CA LEU A 508 -34.38 6.73 -3.21
C LEU A 508 -35.22 5.81 -2.34
N LEU A 509 -34.59 5.24 -1.32
CA LEU A 509 -35.29 4.41 -0.35
C LEU A 509 -36.14 5.26 0.61
N PRO A 510 -37.33 4.78 1.01
CA PRO A 510 -38.10 5.38 2.08
C PRO A 510 -37.33 5.36 3.41
N LYS A 511 -37.47 6.42 4.20
CA LYS A 511 -36.75 6.56 5.48
C LYS A 511 -36.97 5.38 6.44
N GLN A 512 -38.20 4.88 6.53
CA GLN A 512 -38.56 3.74 7.37
C GLN A 512 -37.86 2.45 6.92
N VAL A 513 -37.69 2.26 5.61
CA VAL A 513 -36.99 1.10 5.04
C VAL A 513 -35.50 1.17 5.38
N VAL A 514 -34.85 2.33 5.19
CA VAL A 514 -33.44 2.52 5.57
C VAL A 514 -33.25 2.27 7.07
N ARG A 515 -34.10 2.86 7.91
CA ARG A 515 -34.07 2.67 9.37
C ARG A 515 -34.21 1.20 9.77
N MET A 516 -35.19 0.48 9.19
CA MET A 516 -35.41 -0.94 9.46
C MET A 516 -34.20 -1.80 9.08
N ILE A 517 -33.63 -1.58 7.90
CA ILE A 517 -32.48 -2.34 7.41
C ILE A 517 -31.27 -2.14 8.32
N ILE A 518 -30.94 -0.90 8.64
CA ILE A 518 -29.81 -0.57 9.52
C ILE A 518 -30.04 -1.13 10.93
N TYR A 519 -31.25 -1.03 11.48
CA TYR A 519 -31.56 -1.58 12.80
C TYR A 519 -31.38 -3.10 12.85
N LYS A 520 -31.89 -3.84 11.86
CA LYS A 520 -31.71 -5.30 11.79
C LYS A 520 -30.23 -5.70 11.60
N ALA A 521 -29.46 -4.94 10.81
CA ALA A 521 -28.02 -5.15 10.67
C ALA A 521 -27.27 -4.92 11.99
N ILE A 522 -27.62 -3.88 12.76
CA ILE A 522 -27.07 -3.62 14.11
C ILE A 522 -27.38 -4.79 15.05
N CYS A 523 -28.59 -5.35 15.01
CA CYS A 523 -28.92 -6.55 15.78
C CYS A 523 -28.05 -7.76 15.39
N GLY A 524 -27.67 -7.88 14.11
CA GLY A 524 -26.70 -8.86 13.64
C GLY A 524 -25.29 -8.63 14.21
N ILE A 525 -24.80 -7.39 14.18
CA ILE A 525 -23.49 -7.02 14.76
C ILE A 525 -23.47 -7.26 16.27
N GLU A 526 -24.54 -6.90 16.98
CA GLU A 526 -24.69 -7.16 18.41
C GLU A 526 -24.63 -8.66 18.71
N PHE A 527 -25.33 -9.49 17.93
CA PHE A 527 -25.25 -10.94 18.07
C PHE A 527 -23.82 -11.45 17.86
N LEU A 528 -23.11 -11.00 16.82
CA LEU A 528 -21.70 -11.40 16.57
C LEU A 528 -20.79 -10.99 17.73
N LEU A 529 -20.99 -9.80 18.31
CA LEU A 529 -20.25 -9.36 19.48
C LEU A 529 -20.44 -10.31 20.66
N THR A 530 -21.66 -10.83 20.90
CA THR A 530 -21.90 -11.83 21.95
C THR A 530 -21.18 -13.16 21.70
N GLN A 531 -20.82 -13.44 20.45
CA GLN A 531 -20.05 -14.62 20.05
C GLN A 531 -18.54 -14.36 19.98
N ASN A 532 -18.08 -13.18 20.44
CA ASN A 532 -16.71 -12.71 20.29
C ASN A 532 -16.21 -12.69 18.83
N LEU A 533 -17.07 -12.27 17.90
CA LEU A 533 -16.73 -12.15 16.48
C LEU A 533 -16.91 -10.70 15.99
N LEU A 534 -16.03 -10.31 15.07
CA LEU A 534 -16.23 -9.19 14.16
C LEU A 534 -16.58 -9.72 12.79
N HIS A 535 -17.53 -9.07 12.12
CA HIS A 535 -17.86 -9.39 10.75
C HIS A 535 -16.73 -8.97 9.79
N SER A 536 -16.15 -7.78 10.00
CA SER A 536 -15.05 -7.21 9.20
C SER A 536 -15.39 -6.77 7.77
N ASP A 537 -16.61 -6.99 7.28
CA ASP A 537 -17.03 -6.64 5.91
C ASP A 537 -18.51 -6.21 5.85
N ILE A 538 -18.95 -5.38 6.80
CA ILE A 538 -20.31 -4.84 6.81
C ILE A 538 -20.48 -3.84 5.66
N LYS A 539 -21.40 -4.13 4.73
CA LYS A 539 -21.77 -3.28 3.59
C LYS A 539 -23.11 -3.74 3.00
N PRO A 540 -23.82 -2.91 2.20
CA PRO A 540 -25.10 -3.29 1.62
C PRO A 540 -25.07 -4.57 0.77
N SER A 541 -23.94 -4.92 0.14
CA SER A 541 -23.83 -6.16 -0.65
C SER A 541 -23.86 -7.42 0.21
N ASN A 542 -23.47 -7.31 1.49
CA ASN A 542 -23.39 -8.42 2.45
C ASN A 542 -24.57 -8.46 3.43
N MET A 543 -25.48 -7.49 3.34
CA MET A 543 -26.79 -7.53 4.02
C MET A 543 -27.80 -8.11 3.04
N LEU A 544 -28.39 -9.26 3.37
CA LEU A 544 -29.34 -9.95 2.52
C LEU A 544 -30.77 -9.73 2.99
N LEU A 545 -31.69 -9.62 2.05
CA LEU A 545 -33.09 -9.31 2.28
C LEU A 545 -34.00 -10.43 1.75
N ASP A 546 -35.03 -10.78 2.52
CA ASP A 546 -36.09 -11.70 2.10
C ASP A 546 -37.40 -10.98 1.75
N GLU A 547 -38.39 -11.74 1.27
CA GLU A 547 -39.72 -11.21 0.89
C GLU A 547 -40.55 -10.67 2.06
N ASN A 548 -40.18 -11.01 3.28
CA ASN A 548 -40.85 -10.58 4.50
C ASN A 548 -40.20 -9.35 5.11
N GLY A 549 -39.16 -8.79 4.48
CA GLY A 549 -38.41 -7.65 5.02
C GLY A 549 -37.39 -8.01 6.10
N GLU A 550 -37.06 -9.30 6.24
CA GLU A 550 -36.00 -9.75 7.15
C GLU A 550 -34.62 -9.49 6.54
N VAL A 551 -33.71 -8.98 7.38
CA VAL A 551 -32.35 -8.63 6.98
C VAL A 551 -31.36 -9.48 7.76
N LYS A 552 -30.46 -10.14 7.03
CA LYS A 552 -29.45 -11.05 7.58
C LYS A 552 -28.07 -10.71 7.05
N LEU A 553 -27.05 -10.75 7.92
CA LEU A 553 -25.66 -10.60 7.53
C LEU A 553 -25.12 -11.88 6.89
N SER A 554 -24.23 -11.74 5.92
CA SER A 554 -23.63 -12.81 5.12
C SER A 554 -22.19 -12.50 4.73
N ASP A 555 -21.48 -13.49 4.17
CA ASP A 555 -20.08 -13.38 3.73
C ASP A 555 -19.07 -13.19 4.88
N PHE A 556 -18.89 -14.25 5.66
CA PHE A 556 -18.00 -14.30 6.83
C PHE A 556 -16.55 -14.69 6.47
N GLY A 557 -16.18 -14.65 5.19
CA GLY A 557 -14.89 -15.16 4.71
C GLY A 557 -13.66 -14.43 5.27
N ILE A 558 -13.84 -13.21 5.78
CA ILE A 558 -12.79 -12.41 6.42
C ILE A 558 -13.14 -12.01 7.87
N SER A 559 -14.18 -12.63 8.43
CA SER A 559 -14.56 -12.40 9.82
C SER A 559 -13.49 -12.94 10.76
N ILE A 560 -13.31 -12.26 11.90
CA ILE A 560 -12.28 -12.61 12.86
C ILE A 560 -12.85 -12.67 14.27
N ASP A 561 -12.24 -13.48 15.13
CA ASP A 561 -12.51 -13.43 16.55
C ASP A 561 -11.75 -12.28 17.23
N PHE A 562 -12.23 -11.83 18.40
CA PHE A 562 -11.53 -10.81 19.19
C PHE A 562 -10.21 -11.29 19.82
N THR A 563 -9.91 -12.59 19.78
CA THR A 563 -8.66 -13.13 20.31
C THR A 563 -7.48 -12.94 19.35
N LYS A 564 -7.76 -12.68 18.07
CA LYS A 564 -6.77 -12.30 17.06
C LYS A 564 -6.03 -11.01 17.44
N LYS A 565 -4.72 -11.00 17.19
CA LYS A 565 -3.87 -9.82 17.46
C LYS A 565 -3.93 -8.73 16.39
N LYS A 566 -4.45 -9.03 15.19
CA LYS A 566 -4.36 -8.15 14.02
C LYS A 566 -5.66 -8.15 13.23
N TYR A 567 -6.29 -6.99 13.15
CA TYR A 567 -7.37 -6.63 12.23
C TYR A 567 -6.81 -5.72 11.12
N SER A 568 -7.14 -6.03 9.86
CA SER A 568 -6.65 -5.30 8.67
C SER A 568 -7.76 -4.68 7.82
N GLY A 569 -9.02 -4.74 8.27
CA GLY A 569 -10.16 -4.25 7.51
C GLY A 569 -10.62 -5.20 6.40
N GLY A 570 -11.79 -4.89 5.85
CA GLY A 570 -12.38 -5.58 4.71
C GLY A 570 -12.36 -4.72 3.45
N THR A 571 -13.53 -4.54 2.84
CA THR A 571 -13.68 -3.70 1.65
C THR A 571 -13.28 -2.26 1.93
N LEU A 572 -12.14 -1.82 1.37
CA LEU A 572 -11.46 -0.55 1.67
C LEU A 572 -12.39 0.67 1.75
N ILE A 573 -13.39 0.77 0.87
CA ILE A 573 -14.31 1.91 0.77
C ILE A 573 -15.23 2.08 2.01
N TYR A 574 -15.41 1.01 2.80
CA TYR A 574 -16.17 0.98 4.06
C TYR A 574 -15.24 0.92 5.30
N THR A 575 -13.94 0.74 5.12
CA THR A 575 -12.99 0.49 6.22
C THR A 575 -12.73 1.75 7.06
N HIS A 576 -12.63 1.56 8.39
CA HIS A 576 -12.27 2.63 9.32
C HIS A 576 -10.90 3.24 8.98
N PRO A 577 -10.74 4.58 8.96
CA PRO A 577 -9.51 5.26 8.53
C PRO A 577 -8.23 4.76 9.23
N ASP A 578 -8.29 4.55 10.54
CA ASP A 578 -7.12 4.12 11.33
C ASP A 578 -6.64 2.70 11.03
N VAL A 579 -7.49 1.88 10.42
CA VAL A 579 -7.16 0.51 10.01
C VAL A 579 -6.41 0.53 8.68
N ILE A 580 -6.58 1.58 7.88
CA ILE A 580 -5.94 1.70 6.57
C ILE A 580 -4.43 1.87 6.76
N GLY A 581 -3.67 0.84 6.38
CA GLY A 581 -2.21 0.84 6.50
C GLY A 581 -1.69 0.49 7.89
N SER A 582 -2.54 0.00 8.80
CA SER A 582 -2.17 -0.46 10.15
C SER A 582 -2.82 -1.80 10.48
N PHE A 583 -2.22 -2.55 11.40
CA PHE A 583 -2.91 -3.69 12.03
C PHE A 583 -3.32 -3.27 13.43
N LEU A 584 -4.62 -3.23 13.68
CA LEU A 584 -5.17 -2.85 14.98
C LEU A 584 -5.67 -4.06 15.74
N THR A 585 -5.83 -3.92 17.05
CA THR A 585 -6.59 -4.89 17.84
C THR A 585 -8.04 -4.89 17.37
N PRO A 586 -8.66 -6.06 17.17
CA PRO A 586 -10.07 -6.17 16.82
C PRO A 586 -10.96 -5.36 17.78
N ASP A 587 -11.83 -4.51 17.24
CA ASP A 587 -12.77 -3.69 18.00
C ASP A 587 -14.10 -3.59 17.23
N VAL A 588 -15.24 -3.67 17.94
CA VAL A 588 -16.58 -3.55 17.37
C VAL A 588 -16.80 -2.22 16.65
N LYS A 589 -16.06 -1.17 17.05
CA LYS A 589 -16.16 0.15 16.41
C LYS A 589 -15.86 0.11 14.90
N PHE A 590 -15.11 -0.87 14.41
CA PHE A 590 -14.84 -1.01 12.97
C PHE A 590 -16.07 -1.47 12.18
N ASP A 591 -16.85 -2.40 12.74
CA ASP A 591 -18.15 -2.78 12.15
C ASP A 591 -19.18 -1.65 12.33
N LEU A 592 -19.12 -0.89 13.43
CA LEU A 592 -19.96 0.29 13.67
C LEU A 592 -19.65 1.47 12.72
N TRP A 593 -18.40 1.62 12.31
CA TRP A 593 -18.02 2.57 11.25
C TRP A 593 -18.61 2.15 9.91
N SER A 594 -18.45 0.87 9.56
CA SER A 594 -18.91 0.31 8.30
C SER A 594 -20.45 0.38 8.14
N ILE A 595 -21.21 0.19 9.23
CA ILE A 595 -22.66 0.42 9.22
C ILE A 595 -23.03 1.91 9.07
N GLY A 596 -22.21 2.83 9.59
CA GLY A 596 -22.38 4.27 9.40
C GLY A 596 -22.26 4.68 7.92
N ILE A 597 -21.22 4.18 7.23
CA ILE A 597 -21.05 4.38 5.78
C ILE A 597 -22.23 3.77 5.00
N SER A 598 -22.64 2.54 5.37
CA SER A 598 -23.78 1.86 4.75
C SER A 598 -25.09 2.65 4.91
N ALA A 599 -25.35 3.23 6.08
CA ALA A 599 -26.53 4.06 6.32
C ALA A 599 -26.54 5.32 5.46
N MET A 600 -25.38 5.98 5.29
CA MET A 600 -25.25 7.13 4.39
C MET A 600 -25.52 6.78 2.94
N GLU A 601 -25.00 5.64 2.49
CA GLU A 601 -25.18 5.15 1.13
C GLU A 601 -26.64 4.82 0.84
N LEU A 602 -27.30 4.07 1.73
CA LEU A 602 -28.72 3.72 1.57
C LEU A 602 -29.65 4.94 1.59
N TRP A 603 -29.31 5.95 2.39
CA TRP A 603 -30.09 7.19 2.46
C TRP A 603 -29.98 8.03 1.19
N GLN A 604 -28.77 8.14 0.65
CA GLN A 604 -28.45 9.02 -0.47
C GLN A 604 -28.62 8.33 -1.83
N GLY A 605 -28.64 6.99 -1.85
CA GLY A 605 -28.70 6.19 -3.08
C GLY A 605 -27.36 6.10 -3.82
N THR A 606 -26.28 6.62 -3.26
CA THR A 606 -24.92 6.63 -3.86
C THR A 606 -23.87 6.58 -2.76
N HIS A 607 -22.79 5.83 -2.98
CA HIS A 607 -21.69 5.75 -2.03
C HIS A 607 -20.98 7.11 -1.88
N PRO A 608 -20.60 7.56 -0.65
CA PRO A 608 -19.93 8.85 -0.44
C PRO A 608 -18.65 9.08 -1.28
N PHE A 609 -18.00 8.00 -1.67
CA PHE A 609 -16.76 7.98 -2.46
C PHE A 609 -16.92 7.40 -3.87
N GLU A 610 -18.15 7.30 -4.40
CA GLU A 610 -18.42 6.69 -5.72
C GLU A 610 -17.60 7.31 -6.87
N SER A 611 -17.39 8.64 -6.84
CA SER A 611 -16.64 9.36 -7.89
C SER A 611 -15.13 9.11 -7.87
N VAL A 612 -14.62 8.38 -6.87
CA VAL A 612 -13.19 8.17 -6.66
C VAL A 612 -12.70 6.99 -7.49
N LYS A 613 -11.76 7.24 -8.41
CA LYS A 613 -11.37 6.26 -9.43
C LYS A 613 -10.16 5.41 -9.07
N THR A 614 -9.38 5.80 -8.08
CA THR A 614 -8.15 5.08 -7.69
C THR A 614 -8.13 4.77 -6.20
N GLN A 615 -7.54 3.64 -5.82
CA GLN A 615 -7.44 3.25 -4.41
C GLN A 615 -6.65 4.29 -3.58
N ILE A 616 -5.64 4.93 -4.16
CA ILE A 616 -4.86 5.99 -3.47
C ILE A 616 -5.75 7.21 -3.20
N GLN A 617 -6.53 7.66 -4.19
CA GLN A 617 -7.48 8.75 -3.98
C GLN A 617 -8.52 8.36 -2.93
N LEU A 618 -8.95 7.09 -2.93
CA LEU A 618 -9.94 6.60 -1.98
C LEU A 618 -9.40 6.65 -0.54
N VAL A 619 -8.17 6.17 -0.32
CA VAL A 619 -7.51 6.27 1.00
C VAL A 619 -7.39 7.72 1.45
N ASN A 620 -6.95 8.63 0.57
CA ASN A 620 -6.84 10.06 0.89
C ASN A 620 -8.20 10.68 1.22
N CYS A 621 -9.25 10.33 0.47
CA CYS A 621 -10.62 10.74 0.75
C CYS A 621 -11.06 10.23 2.12
N ILE A 622 -10.99 8.92 2.39
CA ILE A 622 -11.38 8.36 3.69
C ILE A 622 -10.60 9.04 4.84
N GLN A 623 -9.30 9.27 4.70
CA GLN A 623 -8.48 9.89 5.76
C GLN A 623 -8.77 11.37 6.01
N SER A 624 -9.27 12.13 5.04
CA SER A 624 -9.51 13.58 5.18
C SER A 624 -10.99 13.98 5.17
N TRP A 625 -11.88 13.01 4.92
CA TRP A 625 -13.31 13.26 4.74
C TRP A 625 -14.05 13.43 6.05
N GLU A 626 -14.88 14.46 6.07
CA GLU A 626 -15.88 14.70 7.11
C GLU A 626 -17.25 14.21 6.62
N PRO A 627 -17.98 13.42 7.42
CA PRO A 627 -19.26 12.89 7.01
C PRO A 627 -20.29 14.00 6.76
N SER A 628 -20.90 13.97 5.59
CA SER A 628 -22.01 14.87 5.25
C SER A 628 -23.02 14.14 4.37
N ILE A 629 -24.31 14.40 4.63
CA ILE A 629 -25.41 13.84 3.86
C ILE A 629 -25.98 14.96 2.97
N ARG A 630 -26.07 14.70 1.66
CA ARG A 630 -26.58 15.66 0.67
C ARG A 630 -28.11 15.79 0.71
N ARG A 631 -28.80 14.67 0.90
CA ARG A 631 -30.27 14.57 0.92
C ARG A 631 -30.83 15.06 2.26
N LYS A 632 -31.55 16.18 2.26
CA LYS A 632 -32.11 16.86 3.46
C LYS A 632 -33.63 16.69 3.60
N ASP A 633 -34.11 15.48 3.35
CA ASP A 633 -35.54 15.16 3.46
C ASP A 633 -35.97 14.97 4.92
N ASP A 634 -37.26 14.79 5.16
CA ASP A 634 -37.83 14.41 6.45
C ASP A 634 -37.14 13.15 7.03
N GLY A 635 -36.58 13.25 8.23
CA GLY A 635 -35.70 12.24 8.85
C GLY A 635 -34.20 12.50 8.72
N TYR A 636 -33.78 13.58 8.04
CA TYR A 636 -32.38 13.94 7.80
C TYR A 636 -31.58 14.21 9.07
N GLU A 637 -32.14 14.98 10.00
CA GLU A 637 -31.41 15.36 11.22
C GLU A 637 -31.11 14.12 12.06
N GLU A 638 -32.09 13.22 12.16
CA GLU A 638 -31.98 12.00 12.96
C GLU A 638 -30.98 11.01 12.36
N ILE A 639 -30.97 10.84 11.02
CA ILE A 639 -29.99 9.95 10.39
C ILE A 639 -28.60 10.58 10.36
N LEU A 640 -28.47 11.90 10.19
CA LEU A 640 -27.19 12.58 10.24
C LEU A 640 -26.56 12.42 11.63
N ASP A 641 -27.32 12.63 12.70
CA ASP A 641 -26.85 12.45 14.08
C ASP A 641 -26.35 11.02 14.33
N PHE A 642 -27.13 10.02 13.89
CA PHE A 642 -26.74 8.60 13.93
C PHE A 642 -25.42 8.34 13.18
N VAL A 643 -25.34 8.82 11.93
CA VAL A 643 -24.16 8.66 11.07
C VAL A 643 -22.92 9.32 11.69
N LEU A 644 -23.06 10.52 12.23
CA LEU A 644 -21.96 11.25 12.85
C LEU A 644 -21.42 10.52 14.07
N ILE A 645 -22.28 9.87 14.86
CA ILE A 645 -21.84 9.03 15.99
C ILE A 645 -21.10 7.78 15.51
N CYS A 646 -21.60 7.09 14.48
CA CYS A 646 -20.92 5.93 13.92
C CYS A 646 -19.56 6.27 13.29
N LEU A 647 -19.41 7.49 12.77
CA LEU A 647 -18.24 7.94 12.03
C LEU A 647 -17.35 8.90 12.85
N ASP A 648 -17.55 8.99 14.16
CA ASP A 648 -16.65 9.72 15.06
C ASP A 648 -15.38 8.89 15.29
N ARG A 649 -14.28 9.36 14.69
CA ARG A 649 -12.97 8.71 14.79
C ARG A 649 -12.37 8.74 16.19
N ASN A 650 -12.81 9.68 17.03
CA ASN A 650 -12.22 9.92 18.35
C ASN A 650 -13.08 9.38 19.49
N ASP A 651 -14.23 8.77 19.20
CA ASP A 651 -15.09 8.21 20.24
C ASP A 651 -14.62 6.81 20.67
N ASP A 652 -13.61 6.78 21.52
CA ASP A 652 -13.13 5.54 22.16
C ASP A 652 -14.20 4.87 23.07
N LYS A 653 -15.35 5.53 23.29
CA LYS A 653 -16.47 4.99 24.06
C LYS A 653 -17.62 4.53 23.16
N LEU A 654 -17.46 4.57 21.83
CA LEU A 654 -18.48 4.06 20.92
C LEU A 654 -18.72 2.57 21.20
N SER A 655 -19.98 2.23 21.45
CA SER A 655 -20.38 0.86 21.78
C SER A 655 -21.64 0.51 21.02
N ILE A 656 -21.86 -0.79 20.81
CA ILE A 656 -23.07 -1.29 20.14
C ILE A 656 -24.35 -0.81 20.84
N ASN A 657 -24.35 -0.73 22.17
CA ASN A 657 -25.49 -0.26 22.95
C ASN A 657 -25.80 1.22 22.67
N LYS A 658 -24.76 2.07 22.63
CA LYS A 658 -24.91 3.50 22.30
C LYS A 658 -25.51 3.70 20.91
N VAL A 659 -25.10 2.89 19.94
CA VAL A 659 -25.60 2.93 18.55
C VAL A 659 -27.03 2.41 18.46
N LYS A 660 -27.34 1.29 19.12
CA LYS A 660 -28.67 0.65 19.09
C LYS A 660 -29.75 1.46 19.81
N GLU A 661 -29.41 2.13 20.92
CA GLU A 661 -30.34 2.96 21.70
C GLU A 661 -30.46 4.41 21.19
N HIS A 662 -29.82 4.72 20.05
CA HIS A 662 -29.80 6.04 19.45
C HIS A 662 -31.21 6.55 19.12
N SER A 663 -31.41 7.87 19.22
CA SER A 663 -32.70 8.55 18.98
C SER A 663 -33.33 8.18 17.63
N TYR A 664 -32.48 7.97 16.61
CA TYR A 664 -32.87 7.51 15.27
C TYR A 664 -33.71 6.22 15.28
N PHE A 665 -33.49 5.32 16.24
CA PHE A 665 -34.25 4.08 16.40
C PHE A 665 -35.32 4.14 17.48
N ARG A 666 -35.33 5.14 18.37
CA ARG A 666 -36.35 5.25 19.43
C ARG A 666 -37.78 5.45 18.90
N GLN A 667 -37.90 5.97 17.69
CA GLN A 667 -39.16 6.09 16.96
C GLN A 667 -39.43 4.93 15.99
N PHE A 668 -38.62 3.87 16.03
CA PHE A 668 -38.89 2.65 15.28
C PHE A 668 -40.00 1.88 16.00
N ASP A 669 -41.23 2.04 15.54
CA ASP A 669 -42.32 1.18 15.97
C ASP A 669 -42.14 -0.19 15.30
N VAL A 670 -41.84 -1.21 16.09
CA VAL A 670 -41.72 -2.60 15.62
C VAL A 670 -43.03 -3.12 15.00
N ASN A 671 -44.16 -2.44 15.23
CA ASN A 671 -45.45 -2.74 14.62
C ASN A 671 -45.70 -1.95 13.33
N ASP A 672 -44.81 -1.05 12.94
CA ASP A 672 -44.89 -0.33 11.67
C ASP A 672 -44.71 -1.31 10.51
N LYS A 673 -45.81 -1.58 9.80
CA LYS A 673 -45.85 -2.53 8.68
C LYS A 673 -45.47 -1.88 7.35
N GLU A 674 -45.43 -0.55 7.26
CA GLU A 674 -45.14 0.18 6.03
C GLU A 674 -43.81 -0.24 5.37
N PRO A 675 -42.66 -0.31 6.06
CA PRO A 675 -41.41 -0.72 5.42
C PRO A 675 -41.45 -2.17 4.91
N TYR A 676 -42.15 -3.06 5.61
CA TYR A 676 -42.33 -4.45 5.21
C TYR A 676 -43.24 -4.59 3.98
N ILE A 677 -44.35 -3.83 3.94
CA ILE A 677 -45.24 -3.76 2.78
C ILE A 677 -44.50 -3.20 1.58
N TRP A 678 -43.71 -2.13 1.76
CA TRP A 678 -42.91 -1.55 0.69
C TRP A 678 -41.93 -2.57 0.10
N ILE A 679 -41.23 -3.34 0.96
CA ILE A 679 -40.32 -4.39 0.51
C ILE A 679 -41.07 -5.49 -0.23
N LYS A 680 -42.21 -5.94 0.29
CA LYS A 680 -43.03 -6.96 -0.37
C LYS A 680 -43.45 -6.52 -1.78
N ASN A 681 -43.88 -5.28 -1.93
CA ASN A 681 -44.26 -4.68 -3.22
C ASN A 681 -43.09 -4.53 -4.21
N LYS A 682 -41.83 -4.66 -3.76
CA LYS A 682 -40.65 -4.69 -4.67
C LYS A 682 -40.41 -6.07 -5.27
N PHE A 683 -40.99 -7.11 -4.70
CA PHE A 683 -40.82 -8.49 -5.14
C PHE A 683 -42.02 -9.05 -5.91
N GLU A 684 -43.17 -8.40 -5.82
CA GLU A 684 -44.34 -8.58 -6.70
C GLU A 684 -44.14 -7.79 -8.01
#